data_AF-A0A1H2GEL5-F1
#
_entry.id   AF-A0A1H2GEL5-F1
#
_cell.length_a   1.000
_cell.length_b   1.000
_cell.length_c   1.000
_cell.angle_alpha   90.00
_cell.angle_beta   90.00
_cell.angle_gamma   90.00
#
_symmetry.space_group_name_H-M   'P 1'
#
loop_
_entity.id
_entity.type
_entity.pdbx_description
1 polymer ?
#
loop_
_entity_poly.entity_id
_entity_poly.type
_entity_poly.pdbx_seq_one_letter_code
_entity_poly.pdbx_strand_id
1 'polypeptide(L)'
;MKEAKKAFHEQVAENLIEQLKKGVAPWQKPWEPGDLLATLPVNPTTGKRYRGINSLNLMSRAHTDPRWLTYKQAMSLGAQVRKGEKSTLVQYWKFTEEHIKKDDSGNPVLNSEGNSLKEQVRLERPRVFYASVFNAEQMDNLPELSIKTPDWDPLERAEHILQASNAVIRHGEADNAFYRPSTDSIHLPHKHQFPTPDRYYATALHELGHWTGHESRLSRDLSHPFGSEGYAKEELRAEIASMLLSGELGIGHDPGQHVAYVSSWIKALQEDPTEIFRAAADAEKIQDYVLALSQQQEIGKEIDTQEAIKMDQIKQNTAAYLQNLSPDLATIVTSNIQRFNDLTQTMPIKDQDDIILVADALKFSRGGGIDNLEFEEVTEVKLGFRIPADWNGQIQIQGNVIQTDENGIESIVSADSINTEPQFWGVYTQRDDQTFHWVKDCESIQEAQDLAGLLALIDVAAEKNEHEKAVKLANIHQNRIRNDPISTEVSISGAKTEQNDDNVRQYLIVPYTEKDLAKAAGARWDKTAKAWYVGSEADIQTLQRWLPENVSSRQEPAIDPHVEFAELLRANSCLVDGNHPVMDGSKYRIKVEGDKFGEKSGFYVAHLDGHPAGYFKNNRTGIEIRWKAKGYSLTDEQKAELVMQAAIKQQNRKAEQQALHIKVADALQELLAIAPAADSDHPYLLDKHARPGDLKIVPQNGDDLPHDSIIKIGQNWQEVKRLREENPDSIVLTAGDLLLAAHDVHGQIWSVQTIQPSGAKLFAAGSKKENNFHVVGGESQGLTALDAAPAIVIAEGYATADTLSQALNYPVIAAFDSGNLPKVAQDLHHRYPHKPIVIAGDDDNHLESTLGKNPGKEKALEAASLVDGVAVFPVFAPGEQDSKKLNDFNDLANKSALGIEAVKRQVGSVVEKISQQAKQDSLLKLQVPIEPKQQEIKQKRALIR
;
A
#
# COMPACT_ATOMS: atom_id res chain seq x y z
N MET A 1 66.00 -23.70 13.45
CA MET A 1 64.67 -23.37 14.03
C MET A 1 63.95 -22.50 13.01
N LYS A 2 62.80 -22.92 12.47
CA LYS A 2 61.95 -22.01 11.70
C LYS A 2 61.34 -21.04 12.71
N GLU A 3 61.53 -19.73 12.52
CA GLU A 3 60.85 -18.71 13.33
C GLU A 3 59.35 -19.00 13.37
N ALA A 4 58.77 -18.96 14.58
CA ALA A 4 57.34 -19.11 14.74
C ALA A 4 56.63 -17.99 13.97
N LYS A 5 55.66 -18.36 13.12
CA LYS A 5 54.90 -17.38 12.33
C LYS A 5 54.05 -16.54 13.31
N LYS A 6 54.28 -15.23 13.35
CA LYS A 6 53.55 -14.27 14.20
C LYS A 6 52.03 -14.40 14.03
N ALA A 7 51.26 -14.08 15.06
CA ALA A 7 49.80 -14.14 14.97
C ALA A 7 49.25 -13.06 14.01
N PHE A 8 48.05 -13.27 13.45
CA PHE A 8 47.47 -12.31 12.49
C PHE A 8 47.30 -10.90 13.08
N HIS A 9 46.78 -10.80 14.30
CA HIS A 9 46.57 -9.51 14.96
C HIS A 9 47.89 -8.76 15.22
N GLU A 10 48.96 -9.47 15.60
CA GLU A 10 50.30 -8.90 15.73
C GLU A 10 50.82 -8.37 14.39
N GLN A 11 50.69 -9.15 13.31
CA GLN A 11 51.12 -8.72 11.97
C GLN A 11 50.40 -7.45 11.50
N VAL A 12 49.09 -7.36 11.73
CA VAL A 12 48.29 -6.18 11.36
C VAL A 12 48.68 -4.98 12.22
N ALA A 13 48.78 -5.15 13.54
CA ALA A 13 49.18 -4.09 14.45
C ALA A 13 50.58 -3.55 14.14
N GLU A 14 51.57 -4.43 13.92
CA GLU A 14 52.94 -4.04 13.56
C GLU A 14 52.96 -3.21 12.26
N ASN A 15 52.21 -3.63 11.24
CA ASN A 15 52.12 -2.89 9.98
C ASN A 15 51.51 -1.50 10.17
N LEU A 16 50.45 -1.38 10.97
CA LEU A 16 49.81 -0.10 11.26
C LEU A 16 50.70 0.79 12.14
N ILE A 17 51.42 0.23 13.11
CA ILE A 17 52.42 0.96 13.92
C ILE A 17 53.53 1.53 13.04
N GLU A 18 54.03 0.77 12.07
CA GLU A 18 55.03 1.28 11.12
C GLU A 18 54.50 2.44 10.28
N GLN A 19 53.23 2.39 9.89
CA GLN A 19 52.60 3.48 9.15
C GLN A 19 52.33 4.70 10.04
N LEU A 20 51.93 4.48 11.29
CA LEU A 20 51.78 5.53 12.30
C LEU A 20 53.08 6.30 12.51
N LYS A 21 54.21 5.59 12.61
CA LYS A 21 55.55 6.19 12.71
C LYS A 21 55.94 7.02 11.49
N LYS A 22 55.40 6.69 10.32
CA LYS A 22 55.65 7.38 9.06
C LYS A 22 54.62 8.47 8.76
N GLY A 23 53.56 8.60 9.56
CA GLY A 23 52.45 9.53 9.30
C GLY A 23 51.58 9.14 8.11
N VAL A 24 51.52 7.85 7.75
CA VAL A 24 50.79 7.34 6.56
C VAL A 24 49.77 6.26 6.91
N ALA A 25 49.40 6.11 8.19
CA ALA A 25 48.32 5.22 8.57
C ALA A 25 47.00 5.66 7.92
N PRO A 26 46.03 4.77 7.67
CA PRO A 26 44.80 5.11 6.95
C PRO A 26 44.07 6.35 7.49
N TRP A 27 43.96 6.49 8.82
CA TRP A 27 43.33 7.63 9.49
C TRP A 27 44.25 8.84 9.68
N GLN A 28 45.53 8.75 9.29
CA GLN A 28 46.48 9.87 9.27
C GLN A 28 46.74 10.44 7.87
N LYS A 29 46.21 9.79 6.82
CA LYS A 29 46.29 10.34 5.46
C LYS A 29 45.24 11.45 5.32
N PRO A 30 45.60 12.63 4.81
CA PRO A 30 44.60 13.61 4.40
C PRO A 30 43.87 13.07 3.17
N TRP A 31 42.54 13.19 3.17
CA TRP A 31 41.69 12.80 2.05
C TRP A 31 40.96 14.04 1.54
N GLU A 32 41.09 14.33 0.25
CA GLU A 32 40.48 15.51 -0.36
C GLU A 32 38.96 15.33 -0.51
N PRO A 33 38.15 16.39 -0.29
CA PRO A 33 36.70 16.33 -0.52
C PRO A 33 36.38 15.93 -1.96
N GLY A 34 35.41 15.04 -2.14
CA GLY A 34 34.98 14.59 -3.48
C GLY A 34 35.96 13.67 -4.23
N ASP A 35 37.04 13.18 -3.60
CA ASP A 35 37.85 12.11 -4.18
C ASP A 35 37.03 10.80 -4.22
N LEU A 36 36.46 10.51 -5.39
CA LEU A 36 35.60 9.34 -5.59
C LEU A 36 36.38 8.01 -5.53
N LEU A 37 37.72 8.03 -5.48
CA LEU A 37 38.57 6.87 -5.24
C LEU A 37 38.89 6.68 -3.75
N ALA A 38 38.62 7.66 -2.89
CA ALA A 38 38.78 7.57 -1.43
C ALA A 38 37.70 6.68 -0.76
N THR A 39 36.98 5.88 -1.54
CA THR A 39 35.98 4.93 -1.07
C THR A 39 36.60 3.82 -0.23
N LEU A 40 35.91 3.42 0.84
CA LEU A 40 36.31 2.30 1.70
C LEU A 40 36.41 0.99 0.90
N PRO A 41 37.28 0.05 1.29
CA PRO A 41 37.44 -1.22 0.57
C PRO A 41 36.12 -1.99 0.42
N VAL A 42 35.82 -2.47 -0.80
CA VAL A 42 34.58 -3.18 -1.13
C VAL A 42 34.85 -4.54 -1.78
N ASN A 43 33.90 -5.47 -1.63
CA ASN A 43 33.87 -6.69 -2.40
C ASN A 43 32.84 -6.55 -3.54
N PRO A 44 33.28 -6.40 -4.80
CA PRO A 44 32.37 -6.08 -5.91
C PRO A 44 31.43 -7.22 -6.29
N THR A 45 31.73 -8.47 -5.91
CA THR A 45 30.80 -9.60 -6.13
C THR A 45 29.60 -9.55 -5.19
N THR A 46 29.79 -9.03 -3.97
CA THR A 46 28.71 -8.95 -2.97
C THR A 46 28.07 -7.56 -2.86
N GLY A 47 28.71 -6.54 -3.43
CA GLY A 47 28.33 -5.14 -3.24
C GLY A 47 28.60 -4.59 -1.82
N LYS A 48 29.16 -5.39 -0.91
CA LYS A 48 29.37 -5.00 0.49
C LYS A 48 30.77 -4.44 0.73
N ARG A 49 30.86 -3.40 1.58
CA ARG A 49 32.14 -2.91 2.10
C ARG A 49 32.74 -3.87 3.13
N TYR A 50 34.07 -3.93 3.17
CA TYR A 50 34.79 -4.53 4.29
C TYR A 50 34.61 -3.65 5.54
N ARG A 51 34.52 -4.30 6.71
CA ARG A 51 34.24 -3.64 7.99
C ARG A 51 35.35 -3.85 9.01
N GLY A 52 35.45 -2.92 9.95
CA GLY A 52 36.34 -2.93 11.10
C GLY A 52 37.80 -3.06 10.69
N ILE A 53 38.53 -3.92 11.39
CA ILE A 53 39.97 -4.12 11.15
C ILE A 53 40.29 -4.56 9.72
N ASN A 54 39.38 -5.24 9.03
CA ASN A 54 39.63 -5.63 7.64
C ASN A 54 39.70 -4.41 6.74
N SER A 55 38.82 -3.42 6.95
CA SER A 55 38.86 -2.17 6.20
C SER A 55 40.22 -1.48 6.37
N LEU A 56 40.64 -1.27 7.62
CA LEU A 56 41.92 -0.62 7.94
C LEU A 56 43.13 -1.39 7.39
N ASN A 57 43.14 -2.72 7.53
CA ASN A 57 44.23 -3.57 7.05
C ASN A 57 44.34 -3.61 5.51
N LEU A 58 43.22 -3.41 4.79
CA LEU A 58 43.21 -3.32 3.33
C LEU A 58 43.61 -1.91 2.86
N MET A 59 43.11 -0.86 3.53
CA MET A 59 43.52 0.54 3.27
C MET A 59 45.00 0.80 3.57
N SER A 60 45.59 0.04 4.49
CA SER A 60 47.01 0.12 4.81
C SER A 60 47.90 -0.43 3.69
N ARG A 61 47.33 -1.05 2.66
CA ARG A 61 48.06 -1.56 1.49
C ARG A 61 48.22 -0.46 0.45
N ALA A 62 49.30 -0.54 -0.33
CA ALA A 62 49.65 0.46 -1.33
C ALA A 62 48.86 0.26 -2.64
N HIS A 63 47.52 0.29 -2.53
CA HIS A 63 46.58 0.18 -3.65
C HIS A 63 45.57 1.32 -3.61
N THR A 64 45.16 1.78 -4.79
CA THR A 64 44.19 2.86 -5.00
C THR A 64 42.81 2.33 -5.39
N ASP A 65 42.72 1.20 -6.08
CA ASP A 65 41.42 0.57 -6.37
C ASP A 65 40.80 0.01 -5.07
N PRO A 66 39.54 0.35 -4.73
CA PRO A 66 38.91 -0.09 -3.49
C PRO A 66 38.46 -1.55 -3.54
N ARG A 67 38.52 -2.24 -4.68
CA ARG A 67 37.91 -3.57 -4.86
C ARG A 67 38.86 -4.68 -4.43
N TRP A 68 38.38 -5.55 -3.55
CA TRP A 68 39.10 -6.72 -3.05
C TRP A 68 38.29 -8.00 -3.20
N LEU A 69 38.94 -9.03 -3.72
CA LEU A 69 38.31 -10.29 -4.12
C LEU A 69 39.16 -11.49 -3.70
N THR A 70 38.52 -12.60 -3.32
CA THR A 70 39.24 -13.87 -3.24
C THR A 70 39.61 -14.37 -4.64
N TYR A 71 40.62 -15.23 -4.74
CA TYR A 71 41.03 -15.83 -6.02
C TYR A 71 39.84 -16.49 -6.75
N LYS A 72 38.98 -17.20 -6.01
CA LYS A 72 37.80 -17.87 -6.59
C LYS A 72 36.76 -16.88 -7.13
N GLN A 73 36.54 -15.76 -6.43
CA GLN A 73 35.62 -14.72 -6.90
C GLN A 73 36.15 -14.01 -8.16
N ALA A 74 37.46 -13.74 -8.21
CA ALA A 74 38.10 -13.20 -9.42
C ALA A 74 37.88 -14.13 -10.62
N MET A 75 38.16 -15.43 -10.45
CA MET A 75 37.95 -16.44 -11.49
C MET A 75 36.49 -16.52 -11.97
N SER A 76 35.51 -16.43 -11.07
CA SER A 76 34.09 -16.44 -11.46
C SER A 76 33.67 -15.22 -12.28
N LEU A 77 34.41 -14.11 -12.18
CA LEU A 77 34.21 -12.90 -12.97
C LEU A 77 35.05 -12.88 -14.26
N GLY A 78 35.76 -13.97 -14.57
CA GLY A 78 36.68 -14.04 -15.71
C GLY A 78 38.00 -13.29 -15.51
N ALA A 79 38.26 -12.79 -14.30
CA ALA A 79 39.50 -12.10 -13.95
C ALA A 79 40.58 -13.07 -13.46
N GLN A 80 41.85 -12.75 -13.71
CA GLN A 80 43.00 -13.59 -13.37
C GLN A 80 44.01 -12.82 -12.53
N VAL A 81 44.31 -13.31 -11.32
CA VAL A 81 45.41 -12.77 -10.51
C VAL A 81 46.74 -13.02 -11.21
N ARG A 82 47.56 -11.97 -11.37
CA ARG A 82 48.87 -12.09 -12.03
C ARG A 82 49.83 -12.98 -11.24
N LYS A 83 50.69 -13.68 -11.97
CA LYS A 83 51.68 -14.58 -11.38
C LYS A 83 52.69 -13.80 -10.54
N GLY A 84 52.81 -14.15 -9.26
CA GLY A 84 53.77 -13.55 -8.33
C GLY A 84 53.15 -12.60 -7.31
N GLU A 85 51.93 -12.12 -7.58
CA GLU A 85 51.16 -11.24 -6.69
C GLU A 85 50.91 -11.90 -5.32
N LYS A 86 50.83 -11.07 -4.28
CA LYS A 86 50.65 -11.52 -2.89
C LYS A 86 49.28 -11.10 -2.38
N SER A 87 48.55 -12.06 -1.81
CA SER A 87 47.27 -11.82 -1.15
C SER A 87 47.43 -11.08 0.16
N THR A 88 46.42 -10.32 0.55
CA THR A 88 46.21 -9.79 1.89
C THR A 88 45.23 -10.67 2.66
N LEU A 89 45.52 -10.97 3.93
CA LEU A 89 44.63 -11.75 4.79
C LEU A 89 43.55 -10.85 5.40
N VAL A 90 42.32 -11.34 5.41
CA VAL A 90 41.19 -10.76 6.17
C VAL A 90 40.61 -11.82 7.11
N GLN A 91 40.01 -11.39 8.21
CA GLN A 91 39.37 -12.28 9.18
C GLN A 91 37.85 -12.10 9.19
N TYR A 92 37.11 -13.16 9.47
CA TYR A 92 35.67 -13.09 9.69
C TYR A 92 35.22 -14.12 10.72
N TRP A 93 34.13 -13.81 11.42
CA TRP A 93 33.57 -14.69 12.44
C TRP A 93 32.44 -15.52 11.84
N LYS A 94 32.50 -16.83 12.03
CA LYS A 94 31.42 -17.75 11.68
C LYS A 94 30.67 -18.11 12.96
N PHE A 95 29.37 -17.83 12.95
CA PHE A 95 28.45 -18.08 14.08
C PHE A 95 27.59 -19.33 13.87
N THR A 96 27.52 -19.84 12.64
CA THR A 96 26.71 -21.01 12.27
C THR A 96 27.52 -21.97 11.41
N GLU A 97 27.23 -23.26 11.45
CA GLU A 97 27.80 -24.27 10.54
C GLU A 97 26.69 -25.10 9.88
N GLU A 98 26.96 -25.63 8.69
CA GLU A 98 26.01 -26.49 8.00
C GLU A 98 26.22 -27.93 8.45
N HIS A 99 25.19 -28.53 9.04
CA HIS A 99 25.12 -29.95 9.32
C HIS A 99 24.09 -30.62 8.43
N ILE A 100 24.31 -31.91 8.15
CA ILE A 100 23.28 -32.74 7.53
C ILE A 100 22.14 -32.85 8.55
N LYS A 101 20.95 -32.39 8.16
CA LYS A 101 19.73 -32.49 8.95
C LYS A 101 19.45 -33.95 9.18
N LYS A 102 19.29 -34.35 10.44
CA LYS A 102 18.98 -35.72 10.84
C LYS A 102 17.56 -35.79 11.41
N ASP A 103 16.88 -36.91 11.18
CA ASP A 103 15.62 -37.23 11.84
C ASP A 103 15.87 -37.65 13.31
N ASP A 104 14.79 -37.85 14.08
CA ASP A 104 14.84 -38.28 15.49
C ASP A 104 15.53 -39.65 15.68
N SER A 105 15.76 -40.39 14.59
CA SER A 105 16.48 -41.68 14.58
C SER A 105 17.95 -41.55 14.16
N GLY A 106 18.42 -40.34 13.85
CA GLY A 106 19.80 -40.04 13.48
C GLY A 106 20.13 -40.22 11.99
N ASN A 107 19.14 -40.45 11.12
CA ASN A 107 19.34 -40.64 9.68
C ASN A 107 19.28 -39.30 8.92
N PRO A 108 20.06 -39.13 7.83
CA PRO A 108 19.97 -37.95 6.97
C PRO A 108 18.56 -37.75 6.39
N VAL A 109 17.96 -36.59 6.62
CA VAL A 109 16.71 -36.19 5.96
C VAL A 109 17.04 -35.82 4.52
N LEU A 110 16.35 -36.42 3.54
CA LEU A 110 16.59 -36.17 2.11
C LEU A 110 15.54 -35.22 1.53
N ASN A 111 15.92 -34.41 0.53
CA ASN A 111 14.98 -33.62 -0.27
C ASN A 111 14.30 -34.49 -1.35
N SER A 112 13.36 -33.91 -2.10
CA SER A 112 12.63 -34.57 -3.20
C SER A 112 13.52 -35.15 -4.32
N GLU A 113 14.79 -34.74 -4.38
CA GLU A 113 15.80 -35.18 -5.36
C GLU A 113 16.75 -36.24 -4.79
N GLY A 114 16.56 -36.68 -3.53
CA GLY A 114 17.40 -37.67 -2.86
C GLY A 114 18.71 -37.13 -2.25
N ASN A 115 18.89 -35.81 -2.22
CA ASN A 115 20.06 -35.17 -1.61
C ASN A 115 19.81 -34.89 -0.11
N SER A 116 20.84 -35.06 0.73
CA SER A 116 20.71 -34.76 2.16
C SER A 116 20.46 -33.27 2.41
N LEU A 117 19.34 -32.97 3.09
CA LEU A 117 19.01 -31.64 3.57
C LEU A 117 20.06 -31.20 4.57
N LYS A 118 20.51 -29.96 4.44
CA LYS A 118 21.43 -29.33 5.38
C LYS A 118 20.67 -28.32 6.24
N GLU A 119 20.98 -28.28 7.52
CA GLU A 119 20.50 -27.25 8.44
C GLU A 119 21.67 -26.40 8.94
N GLN A 120 21.41 -25.12 9.17
CA GLN A 120 22.38 -24.23 9.80
C GLN A 120 22.26 -24.34 11.32
N VAL A 121 23.28 -24.88 11.96
CA VAL A 121 23.37 -25.00 13.41
C VAL A 121 24.19 -23.84 13.95
N ARG A 122 23.70 -23.16 14.98
CA ARG A 122 24.46 -22.11 15.68
C ARG A 122 25.61 -22.74 16.48
N LEU A 123 26.82 -22.26 16.27
CA LEU A 123 28.00 -22.69 17.01
C LEU A 123 27.90 -22.25 18.48
N GLU A 124 28.22 -23.14 19.42
CA GLU A 124 28.30 -22.79 20.85
C GLU A 124 29.28 -21.65 21.13
N ARG A 125 30.36 -21.56 20.34
CA ARG A 125 31.31 -20.46 20.37
C ARG A 125 31.62 -19.99 18.94
N PRO A 126 31.55 -18.68 18.65
CA PRO A 126 31.94 -18.14 17.35
C PRO A 126 33.39 -18.52 17.02
N ARG A 127 33.65 -18.88 15.76
CA ARG A 127 34.99 -19.27 15.29
C ARG A 127 35.53 -18.24 14.30
N VAL A 128 36.80 -17.87 14.47
CA VAL A 128 37.50 -16.99 13.52
C VAL A 128 37.96 -17.80 12.33
N PHE A 129 37.64 -17.32 11.14
CA PHE A 129 38.15 -17.80 9.86
C PHE A 129 38.95 -16.71 9.17
N TYR A 130 39.83 -17.13 8.27
CA TYR A 130 40.67 -16.25 7.48
C TYR A 130 40.40 -16.48 5.99
N ALA A 131 40.44 -15.41 5.22
CA ALA A 131 40.40 -15.48 3.76
C ALA A 131 41.57 -14.67 3.17
N SER A 132 42.11 -15.16 2.06
CA SER A 132 43.10 -14.45 1.27
C SER A 132 42.40 -13.70 0.15
N VAL A 133 42.54 -12.38 0.15
CA VAL A 133 41.98 -11.48 -0.87
C VAL A 133 43.10 -10.79 -1.63
N PHE A 134 42.81 -10.41 -2.87
CA PHE A 134 43.69 -9.69 -3.77
C PHE A 134 42.98 -8.41 -4.21
N ASN A 135 43.73 -7.35 -4.36
CA ASN A 135 43.21 -6.09 -4.88
C ASN A 135 42.96 -6.21 -6.40
N ALA A 136 41.99 -5.48 -6.92
CA ALA A 136 41.70 -5.41 -8.34
C ALA A 136 42.93 -5.05 -9.19
N GLU A 137 43.81 -4.17 -8.71
CA GLU A 137 45.05 -3.80 -9.39
C GLU A 137 45.97 -4.99 -9.63
N GLN A 138 45.85 -6.07 -8.83
CA GLN A 138 46.68 -7.29 -8.92
C GLN A 138 46.18 -8.28 -9.97
N MET A 139 45.12 -7.95 -10.70
CA MET A 139 44.41 -8.85 -11.59
C MET A 139 44.33 -8.29 -13.02
N ASP A 140 44.24 -9.18 -13.98
CA ASP A 140 43.91 -8.87 -15.37
C ASP A 140 42.45 -9.27 -15.66
N ASN A 141 41.83 -8.62 -16.65
CA ASN A 141 40.46 -8.87 -17.12
C ASN A 141 39.34 -8.66 -16.08
N LEU A 142 39.58 -7.87 -15.03
CA LEU A 142 38.50 -7.39 -14.17
C LEU A 142 37.81 -6.19 -14.86
N PRO A 143 36.47 -6.10 -14.85
CA PRO A 143 35.76 -4.94 -15.39
C PRO A 143 36.30 -3.62 -14.82
N GLU A 144 36.31 -2.56 -15.62
CA GLU A 144 36.75 -1.24 -15.17
C GLU A 144 35.90 -0.74 -13.99
N LEU A 145 36.53 0.01 -13.08
CA LEU A 145 35.84 0.61 -11.94
C LEU A 145 34.89 1.70 -12.43
N SER A 146 33.59 1.43 -12.35
CA SER A 146 32.55 2.44 -12.61
C SER A 146 32.35 3.28 -11.35
N ILE A 147 32.98 4.44 -11.29
CA ILE A 147 32.79 5.41 -10.22
C ILE A 147 31.55 6.24 -10.50
N LYS A 148 30.52 6.17 -9.65
CA LYS A 148 29.37 7.08 -9.71
C LYS A 148 29.58 8.21 -8.71
N THR A 149 29.41 9.45 -9.15
CA THR A 149 29.27 10.60 -8.25
C THR A 149 28.04 10.40 -7.38
N PRO A 150 28.12 10.63 -6.06
CA PRO A 150 26.93 10.68 -5.23
C PRO A 150 25.92 11.71 -5.78
N ASP A 151 24.63 11.39 -5.73
CA ASP A 151 23.55 12.30 -6.15
C ASP A 151 23.17 13.31 -5.03
N TRP A 152 24.01 13.46 -4.00
CA TRP A 152 23.78 14.32 -2.84
C TRP A 152 24.97 15.25 -2.58
N ASP A 153 24.71 16.39 -1.91
CA ASP A 153 25.76 17.30 -1.41
C ASP A 153 26.36 16.76 -0.10
N PRO A 154 27.68 16.45 -0.05
CA PRO A 154 28.37 15.98 1.15
C PRO A 154 28.19 16.88 2.39
N LEU A 155 28.21 18.20 2.21
CA LEU A 155 28.17 19.18 3.30
C LEU A 155 26.77 19.30 3.87
N GLU A 156 25.75 19.30 3.00
CA GLU A 156 24.35 19.29 3.45
C GLU A 156 24.03 18.01 4.22
N ARG A 157 24.53 16.86 3.77
CA ARG A 157 24.36 15.59 4.47
C ARG A 157 25.03 15.58 5.84
N ALA A 158 26.22 16.17 5.95
CA ALA A 158 26.91 16.36 7.22
C ALA A 158 26.11 17.22 8.20
N GLU A 159 25.60 18.37 7.72
CA GLU A 159 24.77 19.27 8.50
C GLU A 159 23.49 18.57 8.99
N HIS A 160 22.85 17.77 8.12
CA HIS A 160 21.65 17.01 8.48
C HIS A 160 21.94 16.00 9.59
N ILE A 161 23.07 15.29 9.55
CA ILE A 161 23.47 14.36 10.62
C ILE A 161 23.69 15.10 11.94
N LEU A 162 24.35 16.26 11.93
CA LEU A 162 24.54 17.06 13.14
C LEU A 162 23.20 17.51 13.74
N GLN A 163 22.25 17.92 12.90
CA GLN A 163 20.90 18.29 13.34
C GLN A 163 20.13 17.08 13.87
N ALA A 164 20.14 15.95 13.15
CA ALA A 164 19.49 14.71 13.54
C ALA A 164 20.01 14.16 14.88
N SER A 165 21.28 14.44 15.19
CA SER A 165 21.89 14.00 16.44
C SER A 165 21.27 14.65 17.68
N ASN A 166 20.65 15.83 17.53
CA ASN A 166 20.22 16.68 18.64
C ASN A 166 21.32 16.98 19.67
N ALA A 167 22.59 16.79 19.31
CA ALA A 167 23.71 17.11 20.19
C ALA A 167 23.72 18.61 20.49
N VAL A 168 23.97 18.97 21.75
CA VAL A 168 24.09 20.38 22.14
C VAL A 168 25.43 20.91 21.62
N ILE A 169 25.43 21.50 20.43
CA ILE A 169 26.62 22.10 19.81
C ILE A 169 26.68 23.59 20.19
N ARG A 170 27.78 23.99 20.82
CA ARG A 170 28.05 25.37 21.24
C ARG A 170 29.25 25.92 20.49
N HIS A 171 29.07 27.09 19.89
CA HIS A 171 30.17 27.89 19.35
C HIS A 171 30.62 28.93 20.38
N GLY A 172 31.93 29.09 20.59
CA GLY A 172 32.48 29.96 21.64
C GLY A 172 33.79 30.67 21.27
N GLU A 173 34.28 31.52 22.19
CA GLU A 173 35.43 32.43 22.00
C GLU A 173 36.82 31.76 22.03
N ALA A 174 36.91 30.44 22.24
CA ALA A 174 38.18 29.71 22.30
C ALA A 174 38.41 28.90 21.01
N ASP A 175 39.65 28.90 20.51
CA ASP A 175 40.06 28.28 19.24
C ASP A 175 40.17 26.73 19.28
N ASN A 176 39.44 26.04 20.18
CA ASN A 176 39.54 24.59 20.37
C ASN A 176 38.18 23.89 20.21
N ALA A 177 38.19 22.73 19.52
CA ALA A 177 37.08 21.79 19.46
C ALA A 177 37.23 20.71 20.55
N PHE A 178 36.12 20.34 21.20
CA PHE A 178 36.07 19.23 22.16
C PHE A 178 34.63 18.82 22.52
N TYR A 179 34.42 17.55 22.83
CA TYR A 179 33.25 17.05 23.55
C TYR A 179 33.45 17.12 25.07
N ARG A 180 32.42 17.58 25.81
CA ARG A 180 32.41 17.64 27.27
C ARG A 180 31.40 16.64 27.85
N PRO A 181 31.86 15.52 28.44
CA PRO A 181 30.97 14.51 29.00
C PRO A 181 30.05 15.02 30.12
N SER A 182 30.55 15.90 31.01
CA SER A 182 29.80 16.35 32.20
C SER A 182 28.58 17.22 31.89
N THR A 183 28.52 17.85 30.72
CA THR A 183 27.40 18.68 30.28
C THR A 183 26.73 18.15 29.02
N ASP A 184 27.16 16.96 28.56
CA ASP A 184 26.74 16.33 27.31
C ASP A 184 26.67 17.32 26.13
N SER A 185 27.75 18.06 25.90
CA SER A 185 27.78 19.12 24.88
C SER A 185 29.08 19.13 24.07
N ILE A 186 28.94 19.40 22.78
CA ILE A 186 30.04 19.57 21.83
C ILE A 186 30.39 21.06 21.74
N HIS A 187 31.66 21.39 21.81
CA HIS A 187 32.17 22.74 21.63
C HIS A 187 32.99 22.82 20.35
N LEU A 188 32.69 23.80 19.50
CA LEU A 188 33.38 24.01 18.22
C LEU A 188 33.75 25.50 18.05
N PRO A 189 34.87 25.82 17.39
CA PRO A 189 35.11 27.16 16.86
C PRO A 189 34.02 27.57 15.86
N HIS A 190 33.82 28.87 15.63
CA HIS A 190 32.84 29.33 14.64
C HIS A 190 33.20 28.83 13.23
N LYS A 191 32.19 28.51 12.42
CA LYS A 191 32.36 28.00 11.04
C LYS A 191 33.35 28.84 10.20
N HIS A 192 33.34 30.17 10.35
CA HIS A 192 34.21 31.08 9.61
C HIS A 192 35.69 31.05 10.03
N GLN A 193 36.03 30.38 11.14
CA GLN A 193 37.42 30.20 11.61
C GLN A 193 38.09 28.99 10.93
N PHE A 194 37.31 28.11 10.29
CA PHE A 194 37.83 27.00 9.53
C PHE A 194 38.21 27.46 8.11
N PRO A 195 39.33 26.96 7.53
CA PRO A 195 39.75 27.33 6.18
C PRO A 195 38.74 26.97 5.10
N THR A 196 38.01 25.87 5.28
CA THR A 196 37.01 25.34 4.36
C THR A 196 35.85 24.70 5.13
N PRO A 197 34.62 24.66 4.58
CA PRO A 197 33.47 24.06 5.24
C PRO A 197 33.64 22.58 5.58
N ASP A 198 34.30 21.80 4.72
CA ASP A 198 34.59 20.38 4.94
C ASP A 198 35.38 20.15 6.23
N ARG A 199 36.39 20.98 6.51
CA ARG A 199 37.17 20.90 7.76
C ARG A 199 36.32 21.13 9.00
N TYR A 200 35.36 22.05 8.94
CA TYR A 200 34.42 22.26 10.05
C TYR A 200 33.61 20.98 10.31
N TYR A 201 33.06 20.37 9.27
CA TYR A 201 32.23 19.17 9.42
C TYR A 201 33.06 17.94 9.82
N ALA A 202 34.27 17.78 9.31
CA ALA A 202 35.18 16.72 9.75
C ALA A 202 35.50 16.84 11.26
N THR A 203 35.82 18.04 11.75
CA THR A 203 36.01 18.28 13.19
C THR A 203 34.73 18.05 13.98
N ALA A 204 33.57 18.48 13.47
CA ALA A 204 32.29 18.24 14.14
C ALA A 204 31.94 16.74 14.24
N LEU A 205 32.22 15.95 13.19
CA LEU A 205 32.00 14.50 13.18
C LEU A 205 32.95 13.76 14.14
N HIS A 206 34.18 14.25 14.29
CA HIS A 206 35.11 13.75 15.31
C HIS A 206 34.55 13.93 16.72
N GLU A 207 34.14 15.15 17.06
CA GLU A 207 33.55 15.43 18.37
C GLU A 207 32.22 14.71 18.58
N LEU A 208 31.44 14.53 17.51
CA LEU A 208 30.24 13.71 17.54
C LEU A 208 30.59 12.23 17.83
N GLY A 209 31.72 11.75 17.31
CA GLY A 209 32.28 10.45 17.63
C GLY A 209 32.48 10.28 19.14
N HIS A 210 33.12 11.24 19.80
CA HIS A 210 33.24 11.26 21.27
C HIS A 210 31.90 11.37 21.97
N TRP A 211 31.01 12.23 21.48
CA TRP A 211 29.66 12.40 22.01
C TRP A 211 28.92 11.07 22.07
N THR A 212 28.98 10.20 21.06
CA THR A 212 28.33 8.88 21.12
C THR A 212 28.77 8.00 22.30
N GLY A 213 29.91 8.28 22.94
CA GLY A 213 30.46 7.49 24.05
C GLY A 213 29.76 7.69 25.40
N HIS A 214 28.86 8.67 25.55
CA HIS A 214 28.14 8.91 26.81
C HIS A 214 27.31 7.70 27.28
N GLU A 215 27.04 7.65 28.58
CA GLU A 215 26.35 6.55 29.26
C GLU A 215 24.94 6.27 28.71
N SER A 216 24.25 7.29 28.21
CA SER A 216 22.92 7.17 27.58
C SER A 216 22.95 6.69 26.12
N ARG A 217 24.15 6.44 25.56
CA ARG A 217 24.36 6.10 24.14
C ARG A 217 25.16 4.80 23.99
N LEU A 218 26.38 4.86 23.45
CA LEU A 218 27.24 3.67 23.28
C LEU A 218 28.02 3.32 24.56
N SER A 219 27.90 4.12 25.63
CA SER A 219 28.41 3.82 26.98
C SER A 219 29.87 3.34 26.98
N ARG A 220 30.75 4.14 26.38
CA ARG A 220 32.20 3.93 26.37
C ARG A 220 32.84 4.63 27.57
N ASP A 221 34.01 4.17 27.99
CA ASP A 221 34.72 4.77 29.13
C ASP A 221 35.41 6.08 28.73
N LEU A 222 34.77 7.20 29.08
CA LEU A 222 35.27 8.56 28.85
C LEU A 222 35.88 9.19 30.13
N SER A 223 36.06 8.41 31.21
CA SER A 223 36.44 8.93 32.53
C SER A 223 37.94 9.23 32.67
N HIS A 224 38.72 8.92 31.64
CA HIS A 224 40.17 8.99 31.68
C HIS A 224 40.71 10.43 31.51
N PRO A 225 41.68 10.87 32.34
CA PRO A 225 42.27 12.21 32.22
C PRO A 225 42.92 12.46 30.86
N PHE A 226 42.90 13.71 30.41
CA PHE A 226 43.59 14.15 29.21
C PHE A 226 45.06 13.69 29.19
N GLY A 227 45.50 13.11 28.06
CA GLY A 227 46.86 12.61 27.87
C GLY A 227 47.17 11.26 28.52
N SER A 228 46.22 10.63 29.21
CA SER A 228 46.36 9.26 29.70
C SER A 228 46.25 8.22 28.58
N GLU A 229 46.65 6.97 28.86
CA GLU A 229 46.53 5.86 27.90
C GLU A 229 45.06 5.55 27.56
N GLY A 230 44.17 5.57 28.56
CA GLY A 230 42.73 5.38 28.35
C GLY A 230 42.12 6.48 27.48
N TYR A 231 42.55 7.74 27.68
CA TYR A 231 42.16 8.86 26.82
C TYR A 231 42.65 8.66 25.37
N ALA A 232 43.92 8.24 25.18
CA ALA A 232 44.46 7.98 23.85
C ALA A 232 43.73 6.84 23.11
N LYS A 233 43.21 5.84 23.83
CA LYS A 233 42.38 4.77 23.27
C LYS A 233 41.03 5.28 22.74
N GLU A 234 40.40 6.24 23.43
CA GLU A 234 39.17 6.87 22.94
C GLU A 234 39.43 7.81 21.76
N GLU A 235 40.51 8.60 21.79
CA GLU A 235 40.94 9.39 20.62
C GLU A 235 41.15 8.52 19.39
N LEU A 236 41.77 7.34 19.54
CA LEU A 236 41.95 6.39 18.43
C LEU A 236 40.60 5.93 17.85
N ARG A 237 39.58 5.72 18.68
CA ARG A 237 38.23 5.32 18.24
C ARG A 237 37.54 6.45 17.49
N ALA A 238 37.56 7.66 18.05
CA ALA A 238 36.96 8.84 17.44
C ALA A 238 37.62 9.20 16.11
N GLU A 239 38.94 9.10 16.02
CA GLU A 239 39.69 9.33 14.77
C GLU A 239 39.32 8.35 13.67
N ILE A 240 39.30 7.05 13.99
CA ILE A 240 38.92 6.03 13.01
C ILE A 240 37.46 6.24 12.59
N ALA A 241 36.57 6.55 13.54
CA ALA A 241 35.16 6.81 13.24
C ALA A 241 34.97 8.04 12.36
N SER A 242 35.70 9.13 12.63
CA SER A 242 35.69 10.36 11.84
C SER A 242 36.13 10.11 10.40
N MET A 243 37.21 9.33 10.20
CA MET A 243 37.63 8.90 8.86
C MET A 243 36.56 8.07 8.14
N LEU A 244 35.93 7.10 8.83
CA LEU A 244 34.89 6.26 8.26
C LEU A 244 33.64 7.07 7.86
N LEU A 245 33.19 7.98 8.74
CA LEU A 245 32.06 8.88 8.49
C LEU A 245 32.37 9.84 7.34
N SER A 246 33.54 10.47 7.35
CA SER A 246 33.96 11.40 6.31
C SER A 246 34.08 10.73 4.94
N GLY A 247 34.58 9.49 4.90
CA GLY A 247 34.66 8.68 3.68
C GLY A 247 33.29 8.25 3.13
N GLU A 248 32.34 7.95 4.01
CA GLU A 248 30.95 7.64 3.61
C GLU A 248 30.22 8.89 3.07
N LEU A 249 30.49 10.05 3.66
CA LEU A 249 29.80 11.30 3.31
C LEU A 249 30.45 12.03 2.13
N GLY A 250 31.73 11.78 1.85
CA GLY A 250 32.48 12.43 0.77
C GLY A 250 33.07 13.80 1.13
N ILE A 251 33.17 14.11 2.43
CA ILE A 251 33.55 15.44 2.95
C ILE A 251 35.08 15.62 3.01
N GLY A 252 35.86 14.54 2.88
CA GLY A 252 37.31 14.58 3.11
C GLY A 252 37.66 14.52 4.60
N HIS A 253 38.91 14.20 4.92
CA HIS A 253 39.39 14.00 6.30
C HIS A 253 40.74 14.69 6.47
N ASP A 254 40.87 15.52 7.51
CA ASP A 254 42.11 16.23 7.87
C ASP A 254 42.58 15.81 9.28
N PRO A 255 43.62 14.98 9.38
CA PRO A 255 44.15 14.49 10.67
C PRO A 255 45.04 15.51 11.39
N GLY A 256 45.21 16.71 10.84
CA GLY A 256 46.21 17.70 11.28
C GLY A 256 46.12 18.14 12.74
N GLN A 257 44.99 17.92 13.43
CA GLN A 257 44.79 18.32 14.84
C GLN A 257 45.22 17.24 15.86
N HIS A 258 45.50 16.00 15.44
CA HIS A 258 45.62 14.85 16.36
C HIS A 258 47.01 14.18 16.38
N VAL A 259 48.02 14.83 15.77
CA VAL A 259 49.42 14.38 15.79
C VAL A 259 49.96 14.20 17.22
N ALA A 260 49.41 14.95 18.18
CA ALA A 260 49.80 14.90 19.60
C ALA A 260 49.62 13.51 20.25
N TYR A 261 48.70 12.68 19.75
CA TYR A 261 48.39 11.38 20.35
C TYR A 261 49.10 10.19 19.70
N VAL A 262 49.79 10.41 18.57
CA VAL A 262 50.40 9.34 17.78
C VAL A 262 51.39 8.51 18.59
N SER A 263 52.20 9.16 19.44
CA SER A 263 53.13 8.45 20.34
C SER A 263 52.40 7.56 21.35
N SER A 264 51.27 8.03 21.89
CA SER A 264 50.44 7.27 22.83
C SER A 264 49.71 6.11 22.14
N TRP A 265 49.24 6.29 20.92
CA TRP A 265 48.65 5.20 20.11
C TRP A 265 49.69 4.12 19.81
N ILE A 266 50.89 4.51 19.34
CA ILE A 266 51.97 3.55 19.08
C ILE A 266 52.27 2.74 20.33
N LYS A 267 52.38 3.39 21.49
CA LYS A 267 52.62 2.71 22.77
C LYS A 267 51.49 1.72 23.10
N ALA A 268 50.23 2.16 23.07
CA ALA A 268 49.08 1.32 23.37
C ALA A 268 48.99 0.08 22.45
N LEU A 269 49.28 0.24 21.16
CA LEU A 269 49.28 -0.86 20.19
C LEU A 269 50.48 -1.80 20.32
N GLN A 270 51.62 -1.31 20.82
CA GLN A 270 52.79 -2.13 21.13
C GLN A 270 52.57 -2.98 22.38
N GLU A 271 51.88 -2.43 23.39
CA GLU A 271 51.55 -3.12 24.64
C GLU A 271 50.39 -4.11 24.44
N ASP A 272 49.37 -3.75 23.67
CA ASP A 272 48.25 -4.61 23.31
C ASP A 272 47.91 -4.53 21.81
N PRO A 273 48.48 -5.44 20.98
CA PRO A 273 48.19 -5.51 19.56
C PRO A 273 46.72 -5.79 19.20
N THR A 274 45.90 -6.25 20.15
CA THR A 274 44.46 -6.48 19.91
C THR A 274 43.63 -5.21 20.10
N GLU A 275 44.18 -4.15 20.67
CA GLU A 275 43.47 -2.88 20.88
C GLU A 275 43.01 -2.25 19.56
N ILE A 276 43.78 -2.36 18.47
CA ILE A 276 43.36 -1.83 17.16
C ILE A 276 42.11 -2.54 16.62
N PHE A 277 41.90 -3.81 16.97
CA PHE A 277 40.71 -4.55 16.57
C PHE A 277 39.48 -4.04 17.34
N ARG A 278 39.63 -3.74 18.63
CA ARG A 278 38.57 -3.16 19.45
C ARG A 278 38.24 -1.74 18.99
N ALA A 279 39.27 -0.92 18.78
CA ALA A 279 39.10 0.45 18.32
C ALA A 279 38.39 0.49 16.95
N ALA A 280 38.79 -0.36 16.00
CA ALA A 280 38.11 -0.46 14.71
C ALA A 280 36.67 -0.97 14.83
N ALA A 281 36.38 -1.90 15.74
CA ALA A 281 35.03 -2.38 15.98
C ALA A 281 34.13 -1.32 16.62
N ASP A 282 34.65 -0.55 17.58
CA ASP A 282 33.92 0.53 18.22
C ASP A 282 33.70 1.70 17.24
N ALA A 283 34.68 2.03 16.40
CA ALA A 283 34.53 3.03 15.35
C ALA A 283 33.41 2.70 14.34
N GLU A 284 33.26 1.43 13.98
CA GLU A 284 32.12 0.97 13.14
C GLU A 284 30.78 1.14 13.86
N LYS A 285 30.72 0.87 15.17
CA LYS A 285 29.48 1.12 15.96
C LYS A 285 29.16 2.60 16.03
N ILE A 286 30.17 3.47 16.17
CA ILE A 286 30.00 4.93 16.14
C ILE A 286 29.41 5.34 14.79
N GLN A 287 30.00 4.88 13.69
CA GLN A 287 29.52 5.18 12.34
C GLN A 287 28.07 4.71 12.15
N ASP A 288 27.77 3.45 12.47
CA ASP A 288 26.44 2.87 12.34
C ASP A 288 25.40 3.64 13.19
N TYR A 289 25.76 4.02 14.42
CA TYR A 289 24.89 4.82 15.30
C TYR A 289 24.61 6.21 14.72
N VAL A 290 25.65 6.93 14.27
CA VAL A 290 25.52 8.29 13.75
C VAL A 290 24.68 8.34 12.46
N LEU A 291 24.90 7.40 11.54
CA LEU A 291 24.13 7.36 10.29
C LEU A 291 22.66 7.01 10.53
N ALA A 292 22.37 6.15 11.52
CA ALA A 292 21.00 5.78 11.88
C ALA A 292 20.15 6.97 12.37
N LEU A 293 20.77 7.99 12.98
CA LEU A 293 20.07 9.20 13.46
C LEU A 293 19.38 9.95 12.30
N SER A 294 20.08 10.11 11.18
CA SER A 294 19.52 10.77 9.99
C SER A 294 18.36 9.98 9.37
N GLN A 295 18.48 8.65 9.32
CA GLN A 295 17.44 7.77 8.79
C GLN A 295 16.17 7.80 9.64
N GLN A 296 16.29 7.82 10.97
CA GLN A 296 15.13 7.94 11.87
C GLN A 296 14.41 9.28 11.72
N GLN A 297 15.15 10.38 11.52
CA GLN A 297 14.54 11.69 11.28
C GLN A 297 13.87 11.78 9.90
N GLU A 298 14.44 11.16 8.87
CA GLU A 298 13.82 11.06 7.53
C GLU A 298 12.52 10.27 7.59
N ILE A 299 12.51 9.12 8.26
CA ILE A 299 11.29 8.33 8.49
C ILE A 299 10.24 9.16 9.23
N GLY A 300 10.63 9.91 10.28
CA GLY A 300 9.72 10.81 10.99
C GLY A 300 9.10 11.88 10.09
N LYS A 301 9.92 12.54 9.25
CA LYS A 301 9.44 13.54 8.27
C LYS A 301 8.54 12.92 7.19
N GLU A 302 8.85 11.71 6.74
CA GLU A 302 8.01 10.96 5.79
C GLU A 302 6.65 10.62 6.40
N ILE A 303 6.62 10.16 7.65
CA ILE A 303 5.38 9.91 8.40
C ILE A 303 4.57 11.19 8.53
N ASP A 304 5.19 12.29 8.99
CA ASP A 304 4.51 13.59 9.12
C ASP A 304 3.94 14.08 7.76
N THR A 305 4.69 13.85 6.67
CA THR A 305 4.25 14.22 5.31
C THR A 305 3.09 13.35 4.84
N GLN A 306 3.15 12.03 5.09
CA GLN A 306 2.08 11.10 4.76
C GLN A 306 0.81 11.41 5.54
N GLU A 307 0.93 11.75 6.82
CA GLU A 307 -0.19 12.17 7.66
C GLU A 307 -0.82 13.47 7.17
N ALA A 308 -0.01 14.46 6.78
CA ALA A 308 -0.51 15.70 6.19
C ALA A 308 -1.29 15.43 4.87
N ILE A 309 -0.76 14.56 4.01
CA ILE A 309 -1.45 14.13 2.77
C ILE A 309 -2.77 13.45 3.08
N LYS A 310 -2.78 12.52 4.05
CA LYS A 310 -3.99 11.80 4.47
C LYS A 310 -5.04 12.75 5.03
N MET A 311 -4.61 13.72 5.83
CA MET A 311 -5.50 14.74 6.41
C MET A 311 -6.12 15.64 5.32
N ASP A 312 -5.34 16.06 4.32
CA ASP A 312 -5.87 16.82 3.19
C ASP A 312 -6.87 16.00 2.36
N GLN A 313 -6.62 14.71 2.17
CA GLN A 313 -7.56 13.80 1.51
C GLN A 313 -8.89 13.69 2.27
N ILE A 314 -8.85 13.57 3.61
CA ILE A 314 -10.05 13.52 4.46
C ILE A 314 -10.87 14.82 4.32
N LYS A 315 -10.19 15.99 4.31
CA LYS A 315 -10.84 17.29 4.11
C LYS A 315 -11.51 17.39 2.73
N GLN A 316 -10.83 16.96 1.67
CA GLN A 316 -11.37 16.96 0.31
C GLN A 316 -12.58 16.03 0.18
N ASN A 317 -12.49 14.81 0.73
CA ASN A 317 -13.60 13.84 0.73
C ASN A 317 -14.83 14.40 1.47
N THR A 318 -14.60 15.08 2.60
CA THR A 318 -15.67 15.73 3.37
C THR A 318 -16.32 16.86 2.58
N ALA A 319 -15.53 17.70 1.89
CA ALA A 319 -16.06 18.77 1.05
C ALA A 319 -16.87 18.23 -0.15
N ALA A 320 -16.40 17.17 -0.80
CA ALA A 320 -17.13 16.50 -1.89
C ALA A 320 -18.41 15.83 -1.40
N TYR A 321 -18.41 15.23 -0.21
CA TYR A 321 -19.60 14.69 0.42
C TYR A 321 -20.67 15.77 0.63
N LEU A 322 -20.30 16.92 1.22
CA LEU A 322 -21.20 18.04 1.48
C LEU A 322 -21.86 18.61 0.21
N GLN A 323 -21.13 18.67 -0.90
CA GLN A 323 -21.65 19.19 -2.18
C GLN A 323 -22.74 18.31 -2.80
N ASN A 324 -22.82 17.03 -2.43
CA ASN A 324 -23.73 16.05 -3.01
C ASN A 324 -24.94 15.72 -2.13
N LEU A 325 -25.12 16.42 -1.00
CA LEU A 325 -26.23 16.18 -0.07
C LEU A 325 -27.51 16.92 -0.49
N SER A 326 -28.66 16.35 -0.09
CA SER A 326 -29.91 17.10 -0.13
C SER A 326 -29.86 18.28 0.86
N PRO A 327 -30.61 19.38 0.62
CA PRO A 327 -30.60 20.56 1.50
C PRO A 327 -30.90 20.25 2.97
N ASP A 328 -31.86 19.35 3.22
CA ASP A 328 -32.24 18.93 4.59
C ASP A 328 -31.10 18.19 5.29
N LEU A 329 -30.41 17.29 4.59
CA LEU A 329 -29.31 16.52 5.16
C LEU A 329 -28.05 17.39 5.31
N ALA A 330 -27.77 18.29 4.37
CA ALA A 330 -26.66 19.24 4.44
C ALA A 330 -26.73 20.13 5.70
N THR A 331 -27.95 20.50 6.13
CA THR A 331 -28.16 21.28 7.36
C THR A 331 -27.75 20.49 8.60
N ILE A 332 -28.12 19.21 8.68
CA ILE A 332 -27.75 18.31 9.78
C ILE A 332 -26.24 18.09 9.82
N VAL A 333 -25.61 17.81 8.67
CA VAL A 333 -24.15 17.62 8.61
C VAL A 333 -23.39 18.88 9.02
N THR A 334 -23.88 20.06 8.60
CA THR A 334 -23.27 21.34 9.01
C THR A 334 -23.35 21.54 10.53
N SER A 335 -24.50 21.23 11.14
CA SER A 335 -24.69 21.29 12.60
C SER A 335 -23.78 20.29 13.33
N ASN A 336 -23.65 19.06 12.80
CA ASN A 336 -22.74 18.04 13.35
C ASN A 336 -21.28 18.48 13.32
N ILE A 337 -20.82 19.05 12.19
CA ILE A 337 -19.45 19.57 12.05
C ILE A 337 -19.20 20.69 13.07
N GLN A 338 -20.15 21.62 13.21
CA GLN A 338 -20.02 22.71 14.17
C GLN A 338 -19.93 22.18 15.61
N ARG A 339 -20.83 21.28 16.01
CA ARG A 339 -20.85 20.72 17.36
C ARG A 339 -19.63 19.87 17.67
N PHE A 340 -19.11 19.11 16.70
CA PHE A 340 -17.86 18.38 16.84
C PHE A 340 -16.68 19.34 17.07
N ASN A 341 -16.58 20.41 16.28
CA ASN A 341 -15.54 21.44 16.44
C ASN A 341 -15.64 22.14 17.81
N ASP A 342 -16.84 22.46 18.28
CA ASP A 342 -17.05 23.07 19.61
C ASP A 342 -16.59 22.14 20.74
N LEU A 343 -16.69 20.82 20.54
CA LEU A 343 -16.24 19.81 21.49
C LEU A 343 -14.72 19.55 21.41
N THR A 344 -14.05 19.88 20.31
CA THR A 344 -12.60 19.65 20.17
C THR A 344 -11.77 20.92 20.29
N GLN A 345 -12.37 22.11 20.23
CA GLN A 345 -11.66 23.40 20.18
C GLN A 345 -10.68 23.66 21.34
N THR A 346 -10.89 23.05 22.51
CA THR A 346 -10.00 23.22 23.67
C THR A 346 -8.80 22.27 23.66
N MET A 347 -8.77 21.30 22.74
CA MET A 347 -7.70 20.31 22.60
C MET A 347 -6.55 20.87 21.73
N PRO A 348 -5.29 20.46 21.97
CA PRO A 348 -4.20 20.71 21.04
C PRO A 348 -4.54 20.24 19.62
N ILE A 349 -4.11 20.98 18.59
CA ILE A 349 -4.39 20.65 17.18
C ILE A 349 -3.98 19.21 16.86
N LYS A 350 -2.83 18.76 17.38
CA LYS A 350 -2.35 17.40 17.20
C LYS A 350 -3.36 16.35 17.69
N ASP A 351 -3.95 16.55 18.86
CA ASP A 351 -4.91 15.61 19.43
C ASP A 351 -6.22 15.60 18.62
N GLN A 352 -6.61 16.74 18.05
CA GLN A 352 -7.74 16.82 17.13
C GLN A 352 -7.47 16.03 15.85
N ASP A 353 -6.28 16.17 15.27
CA ASP A 353 -5.85 15.45 14.08
C ASP A 353 -5.77 13.94 14.36
N ASP A 354 -5.22 13.54 15.51
CA ASP A 354 -5.13 12.15 15.92
C ASP A 354 -6.52 11.51 16.11
N ILE A 355 -7.50 12.24 16.68
CA ILE A 355 -8.90 11.77 16.73
C ILE A 355 -9.45 11.51 15.33
N ILE A 356 -9.22 12.41 14.38
CA ILE A 356 -9.72 12.28 13.01
C ILE A 356 -9.04 11.12 12.28
N LEU A 357 -7.72 10.96 12.43
CA LEU A 357 -6.95 9.88 11.81
C LEU A 357 -7.35 8.51 12.36
N VAL A 358 -7.54 8.40 13.68
CA VAL A 358 -8.00 7.15 14.32
C VAL A 358 -9.44 6.86 13.94
N ALA A 359 -10.31 7.86 13.90
CA ALA A 359 -11.71 7.67 13.48
C ALA A 359 -11.82 7.25 12.01
N ASP A 360 -10.96 7.77 11.14
CA ASP A 360 -10.86 7.34 9.74
C ASP A 360 -10.38 5.89 9.64
N ALA A 361 -9.31 5.53 10.37
CA ALA A 361 -8.85 4.14 10.45
C ALA A 361 -9.95 3.20 10.99
N LEU A 362 -10.72 3.63 11.99
CA LEU A 362 -11.86 2.87 12.51
C LEU A 362 -12.96 2.68 11.45
N LYS A 363 -13.25 3.69 10.61
CA LYS A 363 -14.19 3.57 9.48
C LYS A 363 -13.73 2.54 8.46
N PHE A 364 -12.43 2.52 8.15
CA PHE A 364 -11.83 1.56 7.23
C PHE A 364 -11.81 0.16 7.83
N SER A 365 -11.45 0.01 9.10
CA SER A 365 -11.49 -1.26 9.83
C SER A 365 -12.90 -1.85 9.84
N ARG A 366 -13.91 -1.07 10.27
CA ARG A 366 -15.35 -1.43 10.21
C ARG A 366 -15.84 -1.67 8.77
N GLY A 367 -15.12 -1.17 7.76
CA GLY A 367 -15.43 -1.33 6.33
C GLY A 367 -14.60 -2.41 5.62
N GLY A 368 -13.70 -3.11 6.31
CA GLY A 368 -12.79 -4.10 5.74
C GLY A 368 -11.70 -3.53 4.82
N GLY A 369 -11.42 -2.24 4.93
CA GLY A 369 -10.39 -1.54 4.15
C GLY A 369 -8.98 -1.61 4.72
N ILE A 370 -8.85 -1.88 6.02
CA ILE A 370 -7.60 -2.20 6.74
C ILE A 370 -7.87 -3.39 7.66
N ASP A 371 -6.83 -4.14 8.04
CA ASP A 371 -7.00 -5.26 8.98
C ASP A 371 -7.01 -4.80 10.45
N ASN A 372 -7.37 -5.71 11.37
CA ASN A 372 -7.49 -5.39 12.79
C ASN A 372 -6.15 -5.00 13.43
N LEU A 373 -5.05 -5.61 12.98
CA LEU A 373 -3.72 -5.34 13.52
C LEU A 373 -3.26 -3.95 13.09
N GLU A 374 -3.51 -3.58 11.84
CA GLU A 374 -3.24 -2.26 11.29
C GLU A 374 -4.01 -1.16 12.04
N PHE A 375 -5.28 -1.40 12.40
CA PHE A 375 -6.03 -0.46 13.24
C PHE A 375 -5.46 -0.33 14.65
N GLU A 376 -5.14 -1.44 15.31
CA GLU A 376 -4.56 -1.43 16.64
C GLU A 376 -3.20 -0.71 16.67
N GLU A 377 -2.35 -0.92 15.66
CA GLU A 377 -1.07 -0.20 15.49
C GLU A 377 -1.27 1.31 15.35
N VAL A 378 -2.25 1.75 14.53
CA VAL A 378 -2.59 3.17 14.41
C VAL A 378 -2.99 3.75 15.77
N THR A 379 -3.81 3.05 16.54
CA THR A 379 -4.24 3.53 17.86
C THR A 379 -3.08 3.61 18.85
N GLU A 380 -2.17 2.62 18.86
CA GLU A 380 -0.99 2.62 19.72
C GLU A 380 -0.04 3.76 19.37
N VAL A 381 0.20 4.01 18.09
CA VAL A 381 1.07 5.09 17.62
C VAL A 381 0.47 6.47 17.92
N LYS A 382 -0.85 6.65 17.73
CA LYS A 382 -1.52 7.95 17.86
C LYS A 382 -1.93 8.31 19.28
N LEU A 383 -2.43 7.33 20.02
CA LEU A 383 -3.00 7.55 21.35
C LEU A 383 -2.08 7.07 22.48
N GLY A 384 -1.05 6.28 22.15
CA GLY A 384 -0.16 5.65 23.13
C GLY A 384 -0.75 4.40 23.79
N PHE A 385 -1.89 3.90 23.30
CA PHE A 385 -2.56 2.69 23.77
C PHE A 385 -3.41 2.08 22.66
N ARG A 386 -3.70 0.78 22.76
CA ARG A 386 -4.50 0.07 21.76
C ARG A 386 -5.99 0.17 22.04
N ILE A 387 -6.77 0.31 20.98
CA ILE A 387 -8.22 0.13 21.00
C ILE A 387 -8.57 -1.13 20.20
N PRO A 388 -9.38 -2.06 20.74
CA PRO A 388 -9.83 -3.23 19.98
C PRO A 388 -10.59 -2.82 18.71
N ALA A 389 -10.28 -3.47 17.58
CA ALA A 389 -10.94 -3.21 16.30
C ALA A 389 -12.45 -3.52 16.31
N ASP A 390 -12.88 -4.46 17.17
CA ASP A 390 -14.26 -4.88 17.39
C ASP A 390 -14.97 -4.06 18.49
N TRP A 391 -14.49 -2.84 18.76
CA TRP A 391 -15.11 -1.93 19.71
C TRP A 391 -16.45 -1.36 19.18
N ASN A 392 -17.50 -1.55 19.98
CA ASN A 392 -18.88 -1.18 19.62
C ASN A 392 -19.28 0.26 20.01
N GLY A 393 -18.35 1.05 20.53
CA GLY A 393 -18.60 2.43 20.99
C GLY A 393 -18.98 2.58 22.47
N GLN A 394 -19.28 1.49 23.19
CA GLN A 394 -19.56 1.55 24.64
C GLN A 394 -18.27 1.62 25.44
N ILE A 395 -18.29 2.46 26.48
CA ILE A 395 -17.15 2.74 27.35
C ILE A 395 -17.61 2.62 28.80
N GLN A 396 -16.80 1.96 29.64
CA GLN A 396 -17.02 1.83 31.07
C GLN A 396 -15.79 2.35 31.83
N ILE A 397 -16.06 3.16 32.84
CA ILE A 397 -15.06 3.60 33.83
C ILE A 397 -15.31 2.80 35.11
N GLN A 398 -14.25 2.24 35.71
CA GLN A 398 -14.35 1.49 36.96
C GLN A 398 -13.26 1.93 37.94
N GLY A 399 -13.66 2.24 39.18
CA GLY A 399 -12.73 2.47 40.28
C GLY A 399 -12.17 1.15 40.80
N ASN A 400 -10.85 1.06 40.91
CA ASN A 400 -10.11 -0.16 41.20
C ASN A 400 -9.18 -0.01 42.42
N VAL A 401 -8.94 -1.12 43.10
CA VAL A 401 -8.03 -1.23 44.26
C VAL A 401 -7.17 -2.48 44.08
N ILE A 402 -5.88 -2.39 44.47
CA ILE A 402 -4.99 -3.54 44.51
C ILE A 402 -5.17 -4.26 45.85
N GLN A 403 -5.54 -5.54 45.78
CA GLN A 403 -5.66 -6.42 46.94
C GLN A 403 -4.57 -7.49 46.90
N THR A 404 -3.80 -7.59 47.98
CA THR A 404 -2.84 -8.67 48.19
C THR A 404 -3.51 -9.81 48.95
N ASP A 405 -3.47 -11.02 48.39
CA ASP A 405 -4.01 -12.22 49.05
C ASP A 405 -3.09 -12.74 50.18
N GLU A 406 -3.54 -13.79 50.86
CA GLU A 406 -2.84 -14.44 51.99
C GLU A 406 -1.46 -15.03 51.60
N ASN A 407 -1.21 -15.22 50.29
CA ASN A 407 0.03 -15.74 49.74
C ASN A 407 0.95 -14.64 49.19
N GLY A 408 0.55 -13.37 49.27
CA GLY A 408 1.32 -12.23 48.73
C GLY A 408 1.06 -11.94 47.25
N ILE A 409 0.02 -12.51 46.65
CA ILE A 409 -0.35 -12.27 45.24
C ILE A 409 -1.27 -11.06 45.15
N GLU A 410 -0.86 -10.05 44.39
CA GLU A 410 -1.66 -8.86 44.11
C GLU A 410 -2.68 -9.11 42.99
N SER A 411 -3.92 -8.66 43.20
CA SER A 411 -5.01 -8.72 42.23
C SER A 411 -5.75 -7.39 42.20
N ILE A 412 -6.25 -7.01 41.03
CA ILE A 412 -7.06 -5.80 40.85
C ILE A 412 -8.54 -6.16 41.04
N VAL A 413 -9.21 -5.47 41.95
CA VAL A 413 -10.64 -5.65 42.24
C VAL A 413 -11.39 -4.33 42.19
N SER A 414 -12.68 -4.39 41.86
CA SER A 414 -13.56 -3.24 41.85
C SER A 414 -13.71 -2.67 43.26
N ALA A 415 -13.40 -1.39 43.44
CA ALA A 415 -13.48 -0.69 44.73
C ALA A 415 -14.90 -0.74 45.32
N ASP A 416 -15.92 -0.65 44.46
CA ASP A 416 -17.33 -0.77 44.83
C ASP A 416 -17.68 -2.15 45.39
N SER A 417 -17.11 -3.21 44.81
CA SER A 417 -17.39 -4.60 45.22
C SER A 417 -16.92 -4.90 46.65
N ILE A 418 -15.94 -4.14 47.14
CA ILE A 418 -15.39 -4.24 48.49
C ILE A 418 -15.70 -3.00 49.35
N ASN A 419 -16.52 -2.08 48.84
CA ASN A 419 -16.98 -0.87 49.51
C ASN A 419 -15.83 0.00 50.07
N THR A 420 -14.81 0.23 49.24
CA THR A 420 -13.64 1.07 49.54
C THR A 420 -13.48 2.19 48.50
N GLU A 421 -12.75 3.24 48.85
CA GLU A 421 -12.38 4.29 47.89
C GLU A 421 -11.43 3.75 46.80
N PRO A 422 -11.61 4.12 45.51
CA PRO A 422 -10.72 3.73 44.42
C PRO A 422 -9.29 4.24 44.63
N GLN A 423 -8.29 3.40 44.32
CA GLN A 423 -6.88 3.80 44.24
C GLN A 423 -6.52 4.35 42.87
N PHE A 424 -7.14 3.83 41.81
CA PHE A 424 -7.00 4.24 40.42
C PHE A 424 -8.28 3.91 39.64
N TRP A 425 -8.37 4.38 38.40
CA TRP A 425 -9.55 4.24 37.56
C TRP A 425 -9.22 3.56 36.24
N GLY A 426 -9.77 2.37 36.01
CA GLY A 426 -9.62 1.66 34.73
C GLY A 426 -10.67 2.13 33.72
N VAL A 427 -10.25 2.36 32.48
CA VAL A 427 -11.14 2.61 31.34
C VAL A 427 -11.19 1.36 30.47
N TYR A 428 -12.41 0.93 30.16
CA TYR A 428 -12.71 -0.28 29.41
C TYR A 428 -13.61 0.03 28.22
N THR A 429 -13.36 -0.63 27.09
CA THR A 429 -14.20 -0.55 25.89
C THR A 429 -14.92 -1.87 25.68
N GLN A 430 -16.19 -1.84 25.30
CA GLN A 430 -16.96 -3.05 25.05
C GLN A 430 -16.78 -3.55 23.62
N ARG A 431 -16.49 -4.84 23.48
CA ARG A 431 -16.44 -5.54 22.20
C ARG A 431 -17.84 -5.91 21.71
N ASP A 432 -17.95 -6.29 20.45
CA ASP A 432 -19.20 -6.77 19.84
C ASP A 432 -19.78 -8.01 20.55
N ASP A 433 -18.94 -8.83 21.18
CA ASP A 433 -19.35 -9.98 22.00
C ASP A 433 -19.82 -9.59 23.42
N GLN A 434 -19.97 -8.30 23.68
CA GLN A 434 -20.35 -7.69 24.97
C GLN A 434 -19.30 -7.79 26.08
N THR A 435 -18.10 -8.32 25.79
CA THR A 435 -17.00 -8.34 26.77
C THR A 435 -16.32 -6.98 26.87
N PHE A 436 -15.80 -6.66 28.06
CA PHE A 436 -15.06 -5.42 28.28
C PHE A 436 -13.56 -5.68 28.18
N HIS A 437 -12.90 -4.93 27.29
CA HIS A 437 -11.45 -4.91 27.17
C HIS A 437 -10.89 -3.71 27.91
N TRP A 438 -9.91 -3.96 28.79
CA TRP A 438 -9.11 -2.90 29.40
C TRP A 438 -8.33 -2.10 28.36
N VAL A 439 -8.36 -0.76 28.47
CA VAL A 439 -7.64 0.17 27.58
C VAL A 439 -6.46 0.82 28.32
N LYS A 440 -6.75 1.47 29.45
CA LYS A 440 -5.75 2.23 30.21
C LYS A 440 -6.22 2.47 31.65
N ASP A 441 -5.27 2.49 32.58
CA ASP A 441 -5.48 2.93 33.96
C ASP A 441 -5.13 4.42 34.12
N CYS A 442 -5.95 5.13 34.89
CA CYS A 442 -5.84 6.56 35.16
C CYS A 442 -5.68 6.80 36.66
N GLU A 443 -4.88 7.80 37.03
CA GLU A 443 -4.62 8.11 38.45
C GLU A 443 -5.80 8.84 39.10
N SER A 444 -6.67 9.46 38.29
CA SER A 444 -7.83 10.21 38.77
C SER A 444 -9.09 9.92 37.95
N ILE A 445 -10.25 10.14 38.57
CA ILE A 445 -11.55 10.01 37.87
C ILE A 445 -11.67 11.01 36.72
N GLN A 446 -11.06 12.20 36.85
CA GLN A 446 -11.08 13.23 35.82
C GLN A 446 -10.30 12.75 34.58
N GLU A 447 -9.11 12.20 34.77
CA GLU A 447 -8.31 11.64 33.68
C GLU A 447 -9.05 10.49 32.97
N ALA A 448 -9.73 9.62 33.72
CA ALA A 448 -10.55 8.56 33.15
C ALA A 448 -11.76 9.10 32.36
N GLN A 449 -12.39 10.19 32.83
CA GLN A 449 -13.49 10.86 32.12
C GLN A 449 -13.01 11.56 30.85
N ASP A 450 -11.84 12.19 30.88
CA ASP A 450 -11.23 12.84 29.73
C ASP A 450 -10.88 11.80 28.64
N LEU A 451 -10.31 10.66 29.05
CA LEU A 451 -10.04 9.53 28.17
C LEU A 451 -11.33 8.94 27.58
N ALA A 452 -12.37 8.72 28.40
CA ALA A 452 -13.67 8.28 27.90
C ALA A 452 -14.29 9.29 26.92
N GLY A 453 -14.10 10.58 27.16
CA GLY A 453 -14.49 11.65 26.25
C GLY A 453 -13.76 11.58 24.91
N LEU A 454 -12.45 11.35 24.92
CA LEU A 454 -11.63 11.16 23.72
C LEU A 454 -12.09 9.95 22.90
N LEU A 455 -12.33 8.82 23.56
CA LEU A 455 -12.87 7.62 22.91
C LEU A 455 -14.24 7.95 22.29
N ALA A 456 -15.17 8.54 23.04
CA ALA A 456 -16.49 8.89 22.49
C ALA A 456 -16.42 9.82 21.26
N LEU A 457 -15.45 10.74 21.20
CA LEU A 457 -15.19 11.57 20.02
C LEU A 457 -14.70 10.76 18.82
N ILE A 458 -13.84 9.76 19.03
CA ILE A 458 -13.38 8.85 17.97
C ILE A 458 -14.56 8.05 17.40
N ASP A 459 -15.41 7.49 18.27
CA ASP A 459 -16.58 6.72 17.81
C ASP A 459 -17.58 7.58 17.03
N VAL A 460 -17.88 8.79 17.51
CA VAL A 460 -18.82 9.68 16.81
C VAL A 460 -18.24 10.22 15.50
N ALA A 461 -16.92 10.47 15.43
CA ALA A 461 -16.26 10.85 14.19
C ALA A 461 -16.25 9.69 13.18
N ALA A 462 -16.23 8.44 13.65
CA ALA A 462 -16.34 7.22 12.86
C ALA A 462 -17.78 6.92 12.36
N GLU A 463 -18.79 7.56 12.95
CA GLU A 463 -20.21 7.33 12.61
C GLU A 463 -20.54 7.75 11.17
N LYS A 464 -21.25 6.88 10.44
CA LYS A 464 -21.65 7.11 9.05
C LYS A 464 -23.07 7.68 8.95
N ASN A 465 -23.94 7.39 9.91
CA ASN A 465 -25.30 7.91 9.92
C ASN A 465 -25.33 9.30 10.59
N GLU A 466 -25.64 10.34 9.82
CA GLU A 466 -25.61 11.74 10.28
C GLU A 466 -26.66 12.05 11.36
N HIS A 467 -27.76 11.30 11.42
CA HIS A 467 -28.73 11.45 12.51
C HIS A 467 -28.23 10.79 13.80
N GLU A 468 -27.62 9.60 13.72
CA GLU A 468 -27.01 8.94 14.88
C GLU A 468 -25.80 9.72 15.39
N LYS A 469 -25.02 10.31 14.48
CA LYS A 469 -23.92 11.22 14.79
C LYS A 469 -24.42 12.44 15.59
N ALA A 470 -25.53 13.04 15.19
CA ALA A 470 -26.14 14.16 15.91
C ALA A 470 -26.53 13.78 17.35
N VAL A 471 -27.12 12.59 17.54
CA VAL A 471 -27.51 12.07 18.86
C VAL A 471 -26.27 11.80 19.72
N LYS A 472 -25.25 11.13 19.17
CA LYS A 472 -23.99 10.86 19.87
C LYS A 472 -23.27 12.16 20.28
N LEU A 473 -23.21 13.17 19.41
CA LEU A 473 -22.64 14.49 19.71
C LEU A 473 -23.38 15.20 20.85
N ALA A 474 -24.72 15.16 20.83
CA ALA A 474 -25.52 15.73 21.90
C ALA A 474 -25.28 15.03 23.25
N ASN A 475 -25.18 13.71 23.26
CA ASN A 475 -24.88 12.93 24.46
C ASN A 475 -23.48 13.25 25.01
N ILE A 476 -22.47 13.38 24.15
CA ILE A 476 -21.10 13.76 24.55
C ILE A 476 -21.11 15.15 25.19
N HIS A 477 -21.79 16.12 24.55
CA HIS A 477 -21.92 17.47 25.07
C HIS A 477 -22.61 17.49 26.45
N GLN A 478 -23.71 16.76 26.60
CA GLN A 478 -24.43 16.64 27.87
C GLN A 478 -23.59 16.00 28.96
N ASN A 479 -22.87 14.92 28.65
CA ASN A 479 -22.00 14.25 29.62
C ASN A 479 -20.87 15.16 30.10
N ARG A 480 -20.30 15.98 29.21
CA ARG A 480 -19.30 16.98 29.61
C ARG A 480 -19.86 18.05 30.52
N ILE A 481 -21.04 18.59 30.22
CA ILE A 481 -21.71 19.56 31.10
C ILE A 481 -22.01 18.93 32.46
N ARG A 482 -22.48 17.68 32.48
CA ARG A 482 -22.78 16.95 33.72
C ARG A 482 -21.55 16.69 34.59
N ASN A 483 -20.41 16.43 33.95
CA ASN A 483 -19.16 16.10 34.65
C ASN A 483 -18.32 17.35 34.97
N ASP A 484 -18.69 18.53 34.48
CA ASP A 484 -18.02 19.79 34.83
C ASP A 484 -18.32 20.15 36.31
N PRO A 485 -17.29 20.27 37.17
CA PRO A 485 -17.44 20.59 38.59
C PRO A 485 -18.04 21.97 38.88
N ILE A 486 -18.18 22.84 37.87
CA ILE A 486 -18.73 24.21 37.98
C ILE A 486 -20.18 24.29 37.46
N SER A 487 -20.71 23.23 36.86
CA SER A 487 -22.07 23.22 36.29
C SER A 487 -23.18 23.37 37.32
N THR A 488 -24.15 24.25 37.02
CA THR A 488 -25.34 24.48 37.86
C THR A 488 -26.53 23.61 37.42
N GLU A 489 -27.51 23.36 38.29
CA GLU A 489 -28.77 22.65 37.92
C GLU A 489 -29.51 23.33 36.75
N VAL A 490 -29.32 24.64 36.57
CA VAL A 490 -29.85 25.43 35.44
C VAL A 490 -29.10 25.11 34.14
N SER A 491 -27.77 24.94 34.20
CA SER A 491 -26.94 24.53 33.05
C SER A 491 -27.28 23.10 32.60
N ILE A 492 -27.51 22.19 33.55
CA ILE A 492 -27.87 20.77 33.29
C ILE A 492 -29.30 20.65 32.73
N SER A 493 -30.24 21.49 33.18
CA SER A 493 -31.61 21.53 32.66
C SER A 493 -31.70 22.26 31.32
N GLY A 494 -30.92 23.32 31.09
CA GLY A 494 -30.78 23.99 29.79
C GLY A 494 -30.30 23.04 28.68
N ALA A 495 -29.28 22.21 28.96
CA ALA A 495 -28.78 21.19 28.04
C ALA A 495 -29.83 20.09 27.70
N LYS A 496 -30.79 19.83 28.61
CA LYS A 496 -31.95 18.96 28.34
C LYS A 496 -33.01 19.64 27.47
N THR A 497 -33.04 20.98 27.42
CA THR A 497 -34.08 21.73 26.70
C THR A 497 -33.73 21.97 25.23
N GLU A 498 -32.43 21.96 24.89
CA GLU A 498 -31.94 21.98 23.49
C GLU A 498 -32.29 20.70 22.69
N GLN A 499 -32.80 19.64 23.33
CA GLN A 499 -33.30 18.44 22.63
C GLN A 499 -34.60 18.68 21.83
N ASN A 500 -35.32 19.79 22.05
CA ASN A 500 -36.71 19.94 21.60
C ASN A 500 -36.97 20.94 20.47
N ASP A 501 -35.97 21.64 19.92
CA ASP A 501 -36.21 22.67 18.90
C ASP A 501 -35.76 22.32 17.46
N ASP A 502 -35.16 21.14 17.24
CA ASP A 502 -34.83 20.64 15.91
C ASP A 502 -35.76 19.50 15.48
N ASN A 503 -37.01 19.84 15.17
CA ASN A 503 -37.97 19.13 14.31
C ASN A 503 -37.85 17.58 14.22
N VAL A 504 -37.95 16.88 15.36
CA VAL A 504 -37.97 15.40 15.41
C VAL A 504 -39.39 14.89 15.14
N ARG A 505 -39.57 14.13 14.06
CA ARG A 505 -40.84 13.46 13.75
C ARG A 505 -41.13 12.35 14.76
N GLN A 506 -42.30 12.36 15.39
CA GLN A 506 -42.75 11.28 16.27
C GLN A 506 -43.40 10.16 15.45
N TYR A 507 -42.77 8.98 15.41
CA TYR A 507 -43.20 7.84 14.59
C TYR A 507 -44.24 6.93 15.28
N LEU A 508 -45.08 6.29 14.47
CA LEU A 508 -46.24 5.47 14.85
C LEU A 508 -46.14 4.06 14.24
N ILE A 509 -46.55 3.06 15.01
CA ILE A 509 -46.66 1.67 14.59
C ILE A 509 -48.10 1.39 14.15
N VAL A 510 -48.38 1.63 12.87
CA VAL A 510 -49.74 1.48 12.30
C VAL A 510 -49.83 0.19 11.50
N PRO A 511 -50.64 -0.80 11.94
CA PRO A 511 -50.94 -1.98 11.13
C PRO A 511 -51.50 -1.59 9.76
N TYR A 512 -51.14 -2.32 8.70
CA TYR A 512 -51.55 -1.96 7.33
C TYR A 512 -53.07 -1.86 7.16
N THR A 513 -53.84 -2.68 7.89
CA THR A 513 -55.31 -2.67 7.91
C THR A 513 -55.91 -1.41 8.54
N GLU A 514 -55.14 -0.69 9.37
CA GLU A 514 -55.59 0.48 10.12
C GLU A 514 -55.01 1.79 9.58
N LYS A 515 -54.28 1.73 8.46
CA LYS A 515 -53.60 2.89 7.84
C LYS A 515 -54.54 4.05 7.52
N ASP A 516 -55.76 3.76 7.08
CA ASP A 516 -56.72 4.79 6.68
C ASP A 516 -57.33 5.49 7.92
N LEU A 517 -57.42 4.78 9.05
CA LEU A 517 -57.83 5.34 10.34
C LEU A 517 -56.73 6.23 10.94
N ALA A 518 -55.47 5.78 10.92
CA ALA A 518 -54.35 6.60 11.36
C ALA A 518 -54.19 7.85 10.49
N LYS A 519 -54.38 7.74 9.17
CA LYS A 519 -54.34 8.88 8.24
C LYS A 519 -55.48 9.87 8.51
N ALA A 520 -56.68 9.39 8.81
CA ALA A 520 -57.83 10.23 9.19
C ALA A 520 -57.61 10.96 10.52
N ALA A 521 -56.87 10.35 11.46
CA ALA A 521 -56.44 10.97 12.72
C ALA A 521 -55.23 11.91 12.57
N GLY A 522 -54.76 12.14 11.34
CA GLY A 522 -53.71 13.12 11.04
C GLY A 522 -52.30 12.56 10.90
N ALA A 523 -52.11 11.23 10.93
CA ALA A 523 -50.81 10.63 10.64
C ALA A 523 -50.37 10.88 9.18
N ARG A 524 -49.07 10.93 8.96
CA ARG A 524 -48.42 11.15 7.66
C ARG A 524 -47.40 10.05 7.39
N TRP A 525 -47.18 9.71 6.12
CA TRP A 525 -46.26 8.67 5.72
C TRP A 525 -44.90 9.27 5.35
N ASP A 526 -43.85 8.82 6.02
CA ASP A 526 -42.47 9.13 5.68
C ASP A 526 -41.98 8.11 4.64
N LYS A 527 -41.77 8.56 3.40
CA LYS A 527 -41.31 7.69 2.31
C LYS A 527 -39.88 7.18 2.51
N THR A 528 -39.05 7.93 3.22
CA THR A 528 -37.64 7.61 3.45
C THR A 528 -37.49 6.64 4.62
N ALA A 529 -38.15 6.94 5.75
CA ALA A 529 -38.16 6.07 6.92
C ALA A 529 -39.12 4.87 6.78
N LYS A 530 -39.99 4.86 5.76
CA LYS A 530 -41.06 3.87 5.54
C LYS A 530 -41.91 3.65 6.80
N ALA A 531 -42.24 4.72 7.49
CA ALA A 531 -42.98 4.71 8.74
C ALA A 531 -44.06 5.80 8.76
N TRP A 532 -45.12 5.57 9.55
CA TRP A 532 -46.12 6.59 9.84
C TRP A 532 -45.59 7.52 10.94
N TYR A 533 -45.88 8.81 10.87
CA TYR A 533 -45.53 9.78 11.91
C TYR A 533 -46.69 10.74 12.17
N VAL A 534 -46.66 11.38 13.34
CA VAL A 534 -47.66 12.36 13.76
C VAL A 534 -47.53 13.61 12.88
N GLY A 535 -48.58 13.92 12.11
CA GLY A 535 -48.62 15.15 11.30
C GLY A 535 -48.81 16.40 12.16
N SER A 536 -48.44 17.56 11.61
CA SER A 536 -48.47 18.86 12.33
C SER A 536 -49.84 19.30 12.85
N GLU A 537 -50.94 18.74 12.33
CA GLU A 537 -52.32 19.00 12.79
C GLU A 537 -53.03 17.72 13.26
N ALA A 538 -52.28 16.73 13.75
CA ALA A 538 -52.84 15.45 14.11
C ALA A 538 -53.57 15.44 15.45
N ASP A 539 -54.63 14.63 15.54
CA ASP A 539 -55.31 14.36 16.80
C ASP A 539 -54.53 13.30 17.59
N ILE A 540 -53.67 13.82 18.47
CA ILE A 540 -52.76 13.01 19.28
C ILE A 540 -53.52 12.01 20.17
N GLN A 541 -54.72 12.35 20.67
CA GLN A 541 -55.50 11.43 21.51
C GLN A 541 -55.98 10.20 20.73
N THR A 542 -56.40 10.40 19.48
CA THR A 542 -56.83 9.29 18.61
C THR A 542 -55.65 8.42 18.17
N LEU A 543 -54.46 9.01 18.02
CA LEU A 543 -53.24 8.34 17.61
C LEU A 543 -52.50 7.58 18.73
N GLN A 544 -52.84 7.81 20.00
CA GLN A 544 -52.16 7.19 21.15
C GLN A 544 -52.04 5.66 21.05
N ARG A 545 -53.04 4.99 20.46
CA ARG A 545 -53.04 3.52 20.33
C ARG A 545 -51.96 2.96 19.40
N TRP A 546 -51.41 3.79 18.51
CA TRP A 546 -50.33 3.42 17.58
C TRP A 546 -48.98 3.99 18.01
N LEU A 547 -48.90 4.62 19.19
CA LEU A 547 -47.60 4.98 19.77
C LEU A 547 -46.84 3.69 20.13
N PRO A 548 -45.52 3.64 19.92
CA PRO A 548 -44.69 2.45 20.17
C PRO A 548 -44.90 1.84 21.56
N GLU A 549 -45.16 2.70 22.55
CA GLU A 549 -45.37 2.39 23.96
C GLU A 549 -46.68 1.61 24.24
N ASN A 550 -47.66 1.73 23.33
CA ASN A 550 -49.04 1.27 23.53
C ASN A 550 -49.44 0.08 22.65
N VAL A 551 -48.56 -0.38 21.75
CA VAL A 551 -48.83 -1.53 20.87
C VAL A 551 -48.39 -2.82 21.55
N SER A 552 -49.35 -3.55 22.16
CA SER A 552 -49.10 -4.91 22.66
C SER A 552 -49.00 -5.89 21.49
N SER A 553 -47.87 -6.60 21.38
CA SER A 553 -47.58 -7.58 20.32
C SER A 553 -48.62 -8.70 20.27
N ARG A 554 -49.48 -8.68 19.25
CA ARG A 554 -50.21 -9.86 18.79
C ARG A 554 -49.82 -10.12 17.34
N GLN A 555 -48.88 -11.02 17.13
CA GLN A 555 -48.62 -11.61 15.81
C GLN A 555 -49.44 -12.90 15.68
N GLU A 556 -50.20 -13.04 14.59
CA GLU A 556 -50.72 -14.34 14.15
C GLU A 556 -49.58 -15.20 13.57
N PRO A 557 -49.66 -16.55 13.62
CA PRO A 557 -48.54 -17.41 13.26
C PRO A 557 -48.19 -17.29 11.77
N ALA A 558 -46.91 -17.03 11.47
CA ALA A 558 -46.38 -17.05 10.10
C ALA A 558 -46.43 -18.48 9.51
N ILE A 559 -46.80 -18.59 8.23
CA ILE A 559 -46.73 -19.84 7.46
C ILE A 559 -45.24 -20.19 7.25
N ASP A 560 -44.89 -21.48 7.35
CA ASP A 560 -43.52 -21.95 7.14
C ASP A 560 -43.02 -21.61 5.71
N PRO A 561 -41.95 -20.80 5.56
CA PRO A 561 -41.38 -20.39 4.27
C PRO A 561 -41.01 -21.56 3.35
N HIS A 562 -40.63 -22.70 3.92
CA HIS A 562 -40.27 -23.90 3.19
C HIS A 562 -41.49 -24.53 2.51
N VAL A 563 -42.66 -24.46 3.16
CA VAL A 563 -43.94 -24.93 2.61
C VAL A 563 -44.40 -23.99 1.50
N GLU A 564 -44.34 -22.69 1.73
CA GLU A 564 -44.77 -21.68 0.75
C GLU A 564 -43.93 -21.74 -0.54
N PHE A 565 -42.60 -21.87 -0.43
CA PHE A 565 -41.74 -21.97 -1.61
C PHE A 565 -41.89 -23.31 -2.33
N ALA A 566 -42.12 -24.41 -1.60
CA ALA A 566 -42.44 -25.71 -2.19
C ALA A 566 -43.73 -25.65 -3.03
N GLU A 567 -44.76 -24.95 -2.53
CA GLU A 567 -46.01 -24.74 -3.27
C GLU A 567 -45.79 -23.91 -4.54
N LEU A 568 -44.95 -22.88 -4.50
CA LEU A 568 -44.58 -22.10 -5.69
C LEU A 568 -43.89 -22.97 -6.75
N LEU A 569 -42.96 -23.84 -6.34
CA LEU A 569 -42.31 -24.77 -7.27
C LEU A 569 -43.32 -25.75 -7.89
N ARG A 570 -44.22 -26.33 -7.07
CA ARG A 570 -45.30 -27.22 -7.57
C ARG A 570 -46.25 -26.51 -8.53
N ALA A 571 -46.63 -25.28 -8.22
CA ALA A 571 -47.50 -24.45 -9.07
C ALA A 571 -46.87 -24.12 -10.43
N ASN A 572 -45.54 -24.23 -10.54
CA ASN A 572 -44.78 -24.02 -11.78
C ASN A 572 -44.29 -25.34 -12.39
N SER A 573 -45.05 -26.43 -12.17
CA SER A 573 -44.84 -27.76 -12.73
C SER A 573 -43.50 -28.40 -12.35
N CYS A 574 -42.91 -28.05 -11.20
CA CYS A 574 -41.77 -28.78 -10.65
C CYS A 574 -42.23 -29.99 -9.84
N LEU A 575 -41.51 -31.10 -9.99
CA LEU A 575 -41.68 -32.29 -9.16
C LEU A 575 -40.87 -32.09 -7.87
N VAL A 576 -41.53 -31.57 -6.84
CA VAL A 576 -40.96 -31.35 -5.52
C VAL A 576 -41.07 -32.64 -4.70
N ASP A 577 -39.96 -33.37 -4.58
CA ASP A 577 -39.83 -34.55 -3.70
C ASP A 577 -39.41 -34.14 -2.27
N GLY A 578 -39.19 -35.12 -1.38
CA GLY A 578 -38.81 -34.84 0.02
C GLY A 578 -37.44 -34.19 0.20
N ASN A 579 -36.63 -34.03 -0.85
CA ASN A 579 -35.33 -33.37 -0.81
C ASN A 579 -35.37 -31.92 -1.32
N HIS A 580 -36.54 -31.41 -1.72
CA HIS A 580 -36.71 -30.06 -2.23
C HIS A 580 -37.89 -29.34 -1.54
N PRO A 581 -37.85 -28.00 -1.37
CA PRO A 581 -36.74 -27.10 -1.72
C PRO A 581 -35.65 -27.01 -0.65
N VAL A 582 -34.38 -27.20 -1.01
CA VAL A 582 -33.25 -26.80 -0.16
C VAL A 582 -33.08 -25.28 -0.16
N MET A 583 -33.06 -24.65 1.02
CA MET A 583 -33.06 -23.18 1.16
C MET A 583 -31.78 -22.63 1.84
N ASP A 584 -30.61 -23.04 1.36
CA ASP A 584 -29.28 -22.66 1.89
C ASP A 584 -28.58 -21.55 1.07
N GLY A 585 -29.26 -20.95 0.10
CA GLY A 585 -28.69 -19.97 -0.83
C GLY A 585 -27.87 -20.55 -1.99
N SER A 586 -27.73 -21.88 -2.07
CA SER A 586 -27.07 -22.57 -3.18
C SER A 586 -28.02 -22.78 -4.37
N LYS A 587 -27.44 -23.00 -5.55
CA LYS A 587 -28.21 -23.26 -6.79
C LYS A 587 -28.54 -24.73 -6.92
N TYR A 588 -29.83 -25.07 -6.94
CA TYR A 588 -30.30 -26.45 -7.14
C TYR A 588 -31.00 -26.64 -8.47
N ARG A 589 -30.80 -27.83 -9.06
CA ARG A 589 -31.51 -28.28 -10.26
C ARG A 589 -32.71 -29.12 -9.84
N ILE A 590 -33.87 -28.85 -10.42
CA ILE A 590 -35.12 -29.54 -10.13
C ILE A 590 -35.77 -30.03 -11.42
N LYS A 591 -36.45 -31.18 -11.31
CA LYS A 591 -37.16 -31.78 -12.44
C LYS A 591 -38.48 -31.07 -12.69
N VAL A 592 -38.76 -30.79 -13.95
CA VAL A 592 -40.01 -30.17 -14.41
C VAL A 592 -40.84 -31.21 -15.16
N GLU A 593 -42.15 -31.10 -15.10
CA GLU A 593 -43.08 -31.90 -15.89
C GLU A 593 -42.69 -31.91 -17.38
N GLY A 594 -42.57 -33.10 -17.98
CA GLY A 594 -42.06 -33.29 -19.35
C GLY A 594 -40.56 -33.59 -19.47
N ASP A 595 -39.79 -33.55 -18.38
CA ASP A 595 -38.37 -33.96 -18.38
C ASP A 595 -38.20 -35.48 -18.57
N LYS A 596 -37.28 -35.86 -19.47
CA LYS A 596 -36.90 -37.27 -19.71
C LYS A 596 -36.19 -37.87 -18.49
N PHE A 597 -35.95 -39.18 -18.50
CA PHE A 597 -35.21 -39.84 -17.41
C PHE A 597 -33.80 -39.22 -17.28
N GLY A 598 -33.48 -38.67 -16.10
CA GLY A 598 -32.21 -37.99 -15.80
C GLY A 598 -32.16 -36.48 -16.08
N GLU A 599 -33.16 -35.90 -16.76
CA GLU A 599 -33.19 -34.46 -17.08
C GLU A 599 -33.73 -33.62 -15.90
N LYS A 600 -33.15 -32.44 -15.67
CA LYS A 600 -33.60 -31.46 -14.66
C LYS A 600 -33.59 -30.06 -15.26
N SER A 601 -34.68 -29.67 -15.91
CA SER A 601 -34.75 -28.42 -16.68
C SER A 601 -34.98 -27.17 -15.84
N GLY A 602 -35.44 -27.30 -14.60
CA GLY A 602 -35.59 -26.20 -13.66
C GLY A 602 -34.32 -25.90 -12.90
N PHE A 603 -34.15 -24.66 -12.45
CA PHE A 603 -33.28 -24.36 -11.32
C PHE A 603 -33.91 -23.34 -10.40
N TYR A 604 -33.53 -23.41 -9.13
CA TYR A 604 -33.89 -22.39 -8.16
C TYR A 604 -32.73 -22.09 -7.21
N VAL A 605 -32.81 -20.94 -6.58
CA VAL A 605 -31.99 -20.53 -5.43
C VAL A 605 -32.98 -20.02 -4.40
N ALA A 606 -32.93 -20.54 -3.18
CA ALA A 606 -33.79 -20.07 -2.10
C ALA A 606 -32.99 -19.98 -0.82
N HIS A 607 -33.35 -19.03 0.03
CA HIS A 607 -32.58 -18.70 1.19
C HIS A 607 -33.50 -18.36 2.37
N LEU A 608 -33.11 -18.82 3.56
CA LEU A 608 -33.81 -18.57 4.82
C LEU A 608 -33.16 -17.45 5.64
N ASP A 609 -31.98 -16.97 5.22
CA ASP A 609 -31.30 -15.84 5.84
C ASP A 609 -32.00 -14.53 5.46
N GLY A 610 -32.28 -13.70 6.46
CA GLY A 610 -33.04 -12.47 6.24
C GLY A 610 -34.52 -12.75 5.98
N HIS A 611 -35.15 -12.05 5.03
CA HIS A 611 -36.55 -12.28 4.68
C HIS A 611 -36.58 -13.40 3.64
N PRO A 612 -37.08 -14.61 3.98
CA PRO A 612 -36.92 -15.77 3.14
C PRO A 612 -37.39 -15.47 1.72
N ALA A 613 -36.49 -15.68 0.77
CA ALA A 613 -36.73 -15.32 -0.61
C ALA A 613 -36.07 -16.31 -1.54
N GLY A 614 -36.51 -16.29 -2.79
CA GLY A 614 -36.08 -17.28 -3.76
C GLY A 614 -36.22 -16.78 -5.19
N TYR A 615 -35.44 -17.39 -6.05
CA TYR A 615 -35.50 -17.22 -7.49
C TYR A 615 -35.69 -18.59 -8.13
N PHE A 616 -36.64 -18.70 -9.04
CA PHE A 616 -36.91 -19.91 -9.80
C PHE A 616 -36.90 -19.59 -11.30
N LYS A 617 -36.30 -20.48 -12.10
CA LYS A 617 -36.36 -20.45 -13.55
C LYS A 617 -36.66 -21.83 -14.12
N ASN A 618 -37.65 -21.88 -15.02
CA ASN A 618 -37.97 -23.02 -15.84
C ASN A 618 -37.38 -22.84 -17.24
N ASN A 619 -36.31 -23.57 -17.59
CA ASN A 619 -35.65 -23.40 -18.89
C ASN A 619 -36.42 -24.04 -20.07
N ARG A 620 -37.49 -24.82 -19.82
CA ARG A 620 -38.36 -25.35 -20.87
C ARG A 620 -39.44 -24.35 -21.29
N THR A 621 -40.04 -23.67 -20.32
CA THR A 621 -41.13 -22.71 -20.57
C THR A 621 -40.65 -21.26 -20.63
N GLY A 622 -39.43 -20.97 -20.17
CA GLY A 622 -38.86 -19.62 -20.08
C GLY A 622 -39.35 -18.81 -18.88
N ILE A 623 -40.19 -19.38 -18.01
CA ILE A 623 -40.76 -18.69 -16.84
C ILE A 623 -39.67 -18.42 -15.80
N GLU A 624 -39.65 -17.18 -15.29
CA GLU A 624 -38.78 -16.73 -14.21
C GLU A 624 -39.61 -16.07 -13.11
N ILE A 625 -39.40 -16.46 -11.86
CA ILE A 625 -40.17 -15.96 -10.71
C ILE A 625 -39.23 -15.59 -9.57
N ARG A 626 -39.46 -14.42 -8.97
CA ARG A 626 -38.87 -14.00 -7.69
C ARG A 626 -39.91 -14.13 -6.60
N TRP A 627 -39.58 -14.84 -5.53
CA TRP A 627 -40.45 -15.13 -4.41
C TRP A 627 -39.91 -14.54 -3.11
N LYS A 628 -40.82 -14.18 -2.20
CA LYS A 628 -40.57 -13.67 -0.85
C LYS A 628 -41.66 -14.22 0.08
N ALA A 629 -41.29 -14.70 1.27
CA ALA A 629 -42.21 -15.33 2.21
C ALA A 629 -43.22 -14.35 2.80
N LYS A 630 -44.49 -14.76 2.88
CA LYS A 630 -45.56 -13.91 3.41
C LYS A 630 -45.60 -13.99 4.93
N GLY A 631 -45.59 -12.82 5.58
CA GLY A 631 -45.72 -12.71 7.04
C GLY A 631 -44.40 -12.78 7.83
N TYR A 632 -43.25 -12.86 7.16
CA TYR A 632 -41.94 -12.88 7.81
C TYR A 632 -41.39 -11.45 8.01
N SER A 633 -41.11 -11.05 9.24
CA SER A 633 -40.55 -9.73 9.59
C SER A 633 -39.25 -9.91 10.35
N LEU A 634 -38.14 -9.39 9.82
CA LEU A 634 -36.85 -9.33 10.55
C LEU A 634 -36.85 -8.15 11.52
N THR A 635 -36.22 -8.31 12.68
CA THR A 635 -35.88 -7.18 13.57
C THR A 635 -34.80 -6.30 12.92
N ASP A 636 -34.63 -5.08 13.42
CA ASP A 636 -33.61 -4.17 12.89
C ASP A 636 -32.18 -4.66 13.18
N GLU A 637 -31.94 -5.37 14.30
CA GLU A 637 -30.65 -6.04 14.56
C GLU A 637 -30.36 -7.15 13.53
N GLN A 638 -31.36 -7.94 13.15
CA GLN A 638 -31.18 -9.01 12.16
C GLN A 638 -30.94 -8.48 10.74
N LYS A 639 -31.42 -7.27 10.42
CA LYS A 639 -31.09 -6.59 9.14
C LYS A 639 -29.65 -6.09 9.15
N ALA A 640 -29.16 -5.57 10.27
CA ALA A 640 -27.78 -5.11 10.41
C ALA A 640 -26.78 -6.27 10.30
N GLU A 641 -27.06 -7.39 10.98
CA GLU A 641 -26.28 -8.63 10.87
C GLU A 641 -26.21 -9.15 9.42
N LEU A 642 -27.32 -9.07 8.68
CA LEU A 642 -27.36 -9.52 7.28
C LEU A 642 -26.54 -8.63 6.34
N VAL A 643 -26.54 -7.32 6.59
CA VAL A 643 -25.72 -6.36 5.84
C VAL A 643 -24.24 -6.60 6.15
N MET A 644 -23.89 -6.89 7.40
CA MET A 644 -22.55 -7.27 7.82
C MET A 644 -22.10 -8.58 7.17
N GLN A 645 -22.90 -9.65 7.22
CA GLN A 645 -22.56 -10.92 6.58
C GLN A 645 -22.49 -10.82 5.05
N ALA A 646 -23.34 -10.01 4.43
CA ALA A 646 -23.26 -9.72 3.00
C ALA A 646 -21.96 -8.97 2.65
N ALA A 647 -21.54 -8.02 3.49
CA ALA A 647 -20.29 -7.27 3.32
C ALA A 647 -19.06 -8.17 3.49
N ILE A 648 -19.01 -9.00 4.54
CA ILE A 648 -17.93 -9.99 4.77
C ILE A 648 -17.85 -10.98 3.60
N LYS A 649 -19.01 -11.51 3.17
CA LYS A 649 -19.06 -12.44 2.03
C LYS A 649 -18.64 -11.76 0.72
N GLN A 650 -18.93 -10.48 0.54
CA GLN A 650 -18.47 -9.70 -0.60
C GLN A 650 -16.96 -9.43 -0.54
N GLN A 651 -16.42 -9.14 0.65
CA GLN A 651 -14.99 -8.93 0.87
C GLN A 651 -14.21 -10.23 0.63
N ASN A 652 -14.64 -11.36 1.18
CA ASN A 652 -14.04 -12.67 0.95
C ASN A 652 -14.05 -13.04 -0.53
N ARG A 653 -15.19 -12.83 -1.23
CA ARG A 653 -15.26 -13.03 -2.69
C ARG A 653 -14.28 -12.14 -3.45
N LYS A 654 -14.09 -10.89 -3.02
CA LYS A 654 -13.15 -9.95 -3.66
C LYS A 654 -11.69 -10.39 -3.42
N ALA A 655 -11.36 -10.85 -2.23
CA ALA A 655 -10.04 -11.38 -1.89
C ALA A 655 -9.74 -12.69 -2.64
N GLU A 656 -10.68 -13.63 -2.67
CA GLU A 656 -10.61 -14.87 -3.47
C GLU A 656 -10.45 -14.56 -4.96
N GLN A 657 -11.20 -13.60 -5.47
CA GLN A 657 -11.10 -13.16 -6.86
C GLN A 657 -9.73 -12.52 -7.17
N GLN A 658 -9.19 -11.73 -6.25
CA GLN A 658 -7.87 -11.12 -6.41
C GLN A 658 -6.76 -12.18 -6.39
N ALA A 659 -6.82 -13.14 -5.47
CA ALA A 659 -5.88 -14.26 -5.42
C ALA A 659 -5.95 -15.11 -6.69
N LEU A 660 -7.17 -15.33 -7.22
CA LEU A 660 -7.36 -15.99 -8.51
C LEU A 660 -6.74 -15.18 -9.66
N HIS A 661 -6.95 -13.86 -9.71
CA HIS A 661 -6.35 -13.01 -10.74
C HIS A 661 -4.82 -13.10 -10.77
N ILE A 662 -4.16 -13.08 -9.60
CA ILE A 662 -2.70 -13.20 -9.49
C ILE A 662 -2.24 -14.56 -10.01
N LYS A 663 -2.85 -15.64 -9.51
CA LYS A 663 -2.52 -17.01 -9.94
C LYS A 663 -2.66 -17.21 -11.44
N VAL A 664 -3.70 -16.63 -12.04
CA VAL A 664 -3.95 -16.69 -13.47
C VAL A 664 -2.95 -15.82 -14.25
N ALA A 665 -2.62 -14.63 -13.77
CA ALA A 665 -1.62 -13.76 -14.38
C ALA A 665 -0.25 -14.44 -14.51
N ASP A 666 0.23 -15.07 -13.43
CA ASP A 666 1.50 -15.79 -13.41
C ASP A 666 1.54 -16.90 -14.45
N ALA A 667 0.51 -17.75 -14.50
CA ALA A 667 0.42 -18.84 -15.47
C ALA A 667 0.34 -18.33 -16.92
N LEU A 668 -0.36 -17.22 -17.17
CA LEU A 668 -0.44 -16.60 -18.49
C LEU A 668 0.90 -16.02 -18.93
N GLN A 669 1.70 -15.49 -18.00
CA GLN A 669 3.04 -15.00 -18.28
C GLN A 669 3.98 -16.14 -18.69
N GLU A 670 3.89 -17.30 -18.04
CA GLU A 670 4.62 -18.51 -18.44
C GLU A 670 4.20 -18.99 -19.84
N LEU A 671 2.89 -19.06 -20.11
CA LEU A 671 2.37 -19.42 -21.43
C LEU A 671 2.89 -18.47 -22.51
N LEU A 672 2.83 -17.16 -22.27
CA LEU A 672 3.31 -16.18 -23.24
C LEU A 672 4.82 -16.26 -23.43
N ALA A 673 5.61 -16.69 -22.45
CA ALA A 673 7.05 -16.86 -22.61
C ALA A 673 7.40 -17.97 -23.62
N ILE A 674 6.64 -19.06 -23.62
CA ILE A 674 6.85 -20.21 -24.53
C ILE A 674 6.06 -20.13 -25.84
N ALA A 675 5.03 -19.27 -25.90
CA ALA A 675 4.15 -19.20 -27.06
C ALA A 675 4.88 -18.67 -28.31
N PRO A 676 4.75 -19.37 -29.47
CA PRO A 676 5.33 -18.91 -30.74
C PRO A 676 4.64 -17.63 -31.24
N ALA A 677 5.38 -16.83 -32.02
CA ALA A 677 4.83 -15.66 -32.69
C ALA A 677 3.74 -16.05 -33.71
N ALA A 678 2.73 -15.20 -33.88
CA ALA A 678 1.67 -15.42 -34.85
C ALA A 678 2.14 -15.15 -36.29
N ASP A 679 1.69 -15.99 -37.21
CA ASP A 679 1.89 -15.79 -38.65
C ASP A 679 0.75 -14.94 -39.24
N SER A 680 1.08 -14.10 -40.24
CA SER A 680 0.13 -13.42 -41.12
C SER A 680 -0.90 -14.34 -41.78
N ASP A 681 -0.59 -15.63 -41.95
CA ASP A 681 -1.49 -16.62 -42.54
C ASP A 681 -2.62 -17.09 -41.61
N HIS A 682 -2.69 -16.60 -40.36
CA HIS A 682 -3.77 -16.98 -39.46
C HIS A 682 -5.15 -16.52 -40.02
N PRO A 683 -6.17 -17.41 -40.09
CA PRO A 683 -7.44 -17.11 -40.78
C PRO A 683 -8.15 -15.83 -40.34
N TYR A 684 -8.13 -15.52 -39.04
CA TYR A 684 -8.69 -14.27 -38.53
C TYR A 684 -7.96 -13.02 -39.04
N LEU A 685 -6.62 -13.06 -39.13
CA LEU A 685 -5.83 -11.92 -39.59
C LEU A 685 -6.06 -11.66 -41.07
N LEU A 686 -6.16 -12.74 -41.87
CA LEU A 686 -6.53 -12.65 -43.29
C LEU A 686 -7.95 -12.09 -43.49
N ASP A 687 -8.94 -12.57 -42.75
CA ASP A 687 -10.32 -12.04 -42.82
C ASP A 687 -10.37 -10.55 -42.47
N LYS A 688 -9.70 -10.17 -41.37
CA LYS A 688 -9.70 -8.80 -40.87
C LYS A 688 -8.70 -7.87 -41.53
N HIS A 689 -7.84 -8.38 -42.40
CA HIS A 689 -6.73 -7.62 -43.02
C HIS A 689 -5.83 -6.95 -41.97
N ALA A 690 -5.64 -7.62 -40.83
CA ALA A 690 -4.88 -7.10 -39.69
C ALA A 690 -3.46 -7.71 -39.67
N ARG A 691 -2.48 -6.94 -39.19
CA ARG A 691 -1.10 -7.41 -39.04
C ARG A 691 -0.96 -8.33 -37.81
N PRO A 692 -0.03 -9.30 -37.82
CA PRO A 692 0.22 -10.14 -36.65
C PRO A 692 0.90 -9.37 -35.50
N GLY A 693 1.72 -8.35 -35.77
CA GLY A 693 2.35 -7.54 -34.73
C GLY A 693 3.17 -8.38 -33.73
N ASP A 694 2.91 -8.19 -32.43
CA ASP A 694 3.46 -8.95 -31.30
C ASP A 694 2.51 -10.07 -30.81
N LEU A 695 1.45 -10.38 -31.56
CA LEU A 695 0.55 -11.48 -31.24
C LEU A 695 1.29 -12.82 -31.22
N LYS A 696 0.81 -13.71 -30.36
CA LYS A 696 1.33 -15.08 -30.24
C LYS A 696 0.26 -16.11 -30.61
N ILE A 697 0.63 -17.37 -30.67
CA ILE A 697 -0.28 -18.50 -30.89
C ILE A 697 -0.22 -19.45 -29.71
N VAL A 698 -1.36 -20.01 -29.30
CA VAL A 698 -1.38 -21.10 -28.30
C VAL A 698 -0.54 -22.28 -28.81
N PRO A 699 0.49 -22.72 -28.07
CA PRO A 699 1.37 -23.82 -28.48
C PRO A 699 0.63 -25.09 -28.86
N GLN A 700 1.31 -25.94 -29.65
CA GLN A 700 0.77 -27.24 -30.05
C GLN A 700 0.71 -28.25 -28.90
N ASN A 701 1.48 -28.08 -27.83
CA ASN A 701 1.39 -28.90 -26.62
C ASN A 701 1.79 -28.07 -25.40
N GLY A 702 1.48 -28.59 -24.21
CA GLY A 702 1.83 -27.94 -22.93
C GLY A 702 3.09 -28.52 -22.29
N ASP A 703 3.93 -29.23 -23.04
CA ASP A 703 5.07 -29.97 -22.48
C ASP A 703 6.14 -29.05 -21.89
N ASP A 704 6.24 -27.82 -22.42
CA ASP A 704 7.17 -26.77 -21.96
C ASP A 704 6.58 -25.89 -20.86
N LEU A 705 5.33 -26.13 -20.41
CA LEU A 705 4.77 -25.48 -19.23
C LEU A 705 5.25 -26.18 -17.95
N PRO A 706 5.36 -25.47 -16.82
CA PRO A 706 5.62 -26.09 -15.53
C PRO A 706 4.64 -27.23 -15.22
N HIS A 707 5.12 -28.29 -14.59
CA HIS A 707 4.31 -29.48 -14.29
C HIS A 707 3.05 -29.18 -13.45
N ASP A 708 3.11 -28.15 -12.61
CA ASP A 708 2.04 -27.66 -11.75
C ASP A 708 1.21 -26.53 -12.37
N SER A 709 1.44 -26.18 -13.65
CA SER A 709 0.69 -25.13 -14.34
C SER A 709 -0.81 -25.44 -14.41
N ILE A 710 -1.62 -24.42 -14.10
CA ILE A 710 -3.08 -24.46 -14.22
C ILE A 710 -3.57 -24.37 -15.67
N ILE A 711 -2.68 -24.11 -16.63
CA ILE A 711 -3.03 -24.06 -18.05
C ILE A 711 -2.91 -25.45 -18.65
N LYS A 712 -3.96 -25.87 -19.37
CA LYS A 712 -3.99 -27.10 -20.17
C LYS A 712 -4.32 -26.74 -21.60
N ILE A 713 -3.70 -27.44 -22.55
CA ILE A 713 -3.87 -27.19 -23.98
C ILE A 713 -4.51 -28.41 -24.62
N GLY A 714 -5.64 -28.21 -25.30
CA GLY A 714 -6.30 -29.25 -26.09
C GLY A 714 -6.18 -28.99 -27.59
N GLN A 715 -6.07 -30.05 -28.39
CA GLN A 715 -5.93 -29.94 -29.85
C GLN A 715 -7.23 -29.58 -30.57
N ASN A 716 -8.36 -29.93 -29.96
CA ASN A 716 -9.67 -29.77 -30.56
C ASN A 716 -10.76 -29.68 -29.49
N TRP A 717 -11.98 -29.35 -29.91
CA TRP A 717 -13.10 -29.12 -29.00
C TRP A 717 -13.44 -30.33 -28.11
N GLN A 718 -13.24 -31.57 -28.60
CA GLN A 718 -13.54 -32.79 -27.83
C GLN A 718 -12.54 -32.96 -26.69
N GLU A 719 -11.27 -32.73 -26.97
CA GLU A 719 -10.20 -32.78 -25.99
C GLU A 719 -10.29 -31.61 -25.00
N VAL A 720 -10.55 -30.39 -25.48
CA VAL A 720 -10.79 -29.24 -24.60
C VAL A 720 -11.96 -29.51 -23.65
N LYS A 721 -13.05 -30.11 -24.15
CA LYS A 721 -14.18 -30.51 -23.31
C LYS A 721 -13.78 -31.54 -22.26
N ARG A 722 -13.07 -32.60 -22.66
CA ARG A 722 -12.58 -33.64 -21.74
C ARG A 722 -11.65 -33.07 -20.67
N LEU A 723 -10.69 -32.24 -21.06
CA LEU A 723 -9.73 -31.59 -20.15
C LEU A 723 -10.44 -30.69 -19.13
N ARG A 724 -11.50 -29.97 -19.52
CA ARG A 724 -12.33 -29.16 -18.61
C ARG A 724 -13.12 -30.02 -17.62
N GLU A 725 -13.60 -31.19 -18.06
CA GLU A 725 -14.31 -32.14 -17.21
C GLU A 725 -13.37 -32.84 -16.22
N GLU A 726 -12.16 -33.18 -16.65
CA GLU A 726 -11.12 -33.83 -15.82
C GLU A 726 -10.42 -32.85 -14.86
N ASN A 727 -10.29 -31.57 -15.25
CA ASN A 727 -9.56 -30.54 -14.52
C ASN A 727 -10.44 -29.27 -14.37
N PRO A 728 -11.46 -29.30 -13.50
CA PRO A 728 -12.44 -28.21 -13.38
C PRO A 728 -11.81 -26.87 -12.94
N ASP A 729 -10.67 -26.90 -12.25
CA ASP A 729 -9.97 -25.71 -11.75
C ASP A 729 -8.87 -25.20 -12.71
N SER A 730 -8.73 -25.80 -13.89
CA SER A 730 -7.72 -25.43 -14.89
C SER A 730 -8.27 -24.53 -16.00
N ILE A 731 -7.39 -23.68 -16.54
CA ILE A 731 -7.67 -22.90 -17.75
C ILE A 731 -7.34 -23.76 -18.96
N VAL A 732 -8.35 -24.08 -19.76
CA VAL A 732 -8.18 -24.94 -20.95
C VAL A 732 -8.28 -24.11 -22.22
N LEU A 733 -7.16 -24.03 -22.94
CA LEU A 733 -6.99 -23.30 -24.21
C LEU A 733 -6.93 -24.28 -25.40
N THR A 734 -7.27 -23.78 -26.59
CA THR A 734 -7.21 -24.57 -27.83
C THR A 734 -5.91 -24.25 -28.56
N ALA A 735 -5.15 -25.27 -28.94
CA ALA A 735 -3.94 -25.10 -29.75
C ALA A 735 -4.25 -24.35 -31.06
N GLY A 736 -3.37 -23.43 -31.46
CA GLY A 736 -3.52 -22.68 -32.70
C GLY A 736 -4.36 -21.40 -32.61
N ASP A 737 -5.09 -21.15 -31.52
CA ASP A 737 -5.78 -19.87 -31.31
C ASP A 737 -4.76 -18.73 -31.14
N LEU A 738 -5.06 -17.53 -31.64
CA LEU A 738 -4.23 -16.34 -31.40
C LEU A 738 -4.30 -15.94 -29.93
N LEU A 739 -3.19 -15.42 -29.40
CA LEU A 739 -3.04 -14.88 -28.06
C LEU A 739 -2.72 -13.39 -28.13
N LEU A 740 -3.61 -12.58 -27.56
CA LEU A 740 -3.48 -11.14 -27.41
C LEU A 740 -3.34 -10.81 -25.92
N ALA A 741 -2.14 -10.38 -25.51
CA ALA A 741 -1.84 -10.09 -24.11
C ALA A 741 -2.47 -8.77 -23.65
N ALA A 742 -3.10 -8.78 -22.48
CA ALA A 742 -3.70 -7.60 -21.85
C ALA A 742 -2.86 -7.18 -20.64
N HIS A 743 -2.30 -5.96 -20.71
CA HIS A 743 -1.48 -5.39 -19.66
C HIS A 743 -2.10 -4.12 -19.05
N ASP A 744 -1.69 -3.81 -17.83
CA ASP A 744 -2.06 -2.58 -17.14
C ASP A 744 -1.13 -1.41 -17.51
N VAL A 745 -1.38 -0.23 -16.94
CA VAL A 745 -0.52 0.95 -17.13
C VAL A 745 0.89 0.81 -16.56
N HIS A 746 1.23 -0.27 -15.86
CA HIS A 746 2.57 -0.59 -15.40
C HIS A 746 3.28 -1.62 -16.28
N GLY A 747 2.57 -2.20 -17.26
CA GLY A 747 3.09 -3.23 -18.17
C GLY A 747 2.94 -4.65 -17.62
N GLN A 748 2.27 -4.86 -16.49
CA GLN A 748 2.01 -6.19 -15.96
C GLN A 748 0.89 -6.86 -16.75
N ILE A 749 1.08 -8.12 -17.15
CA ILE A 749 0.07 -8.90 -17.86
C ILE A 749 -0.89 -9.51 -16.85
N TRP A 750 -2.18 -9.27 -17.05
CA TRP A 750 -3.25 -9.73 -16.15
C TRP A 750 -4.28 -10.63 -16.83
N SER A 751 -4.28 -10.65 -18.17
CA SER A 751 -5.20 -11.44 -18.96
C SER A 751 -4.66 -11.69 -20.37
N VAL A 752 -5.26 -12.65 -21.06
CA VAL A 752 -5.10 -12.86 -22.49
C VAL A 752 -6.48 -13.00 -23.12
N GLN A 753 -6.64 -12.39 -24.29
CA GLN A 753 -7.75 -12.70 -25.19
C GLN A 753 -7.28 -13.74 -26.21
N THR A 754 -8.01 -14.85 -26.31
CA THR A 754 -7.84 -15.80 -27.39
C THR A 754 -8.74 -15.44 -28.56
N ILE A 755 -8.23 -15.56 -29.78
CA ILE A 755 -9.01 -15.35 -31.01
C ILE A 755 -8.93 -16.60 -31.88
N GLN A 756 -10.07 -17.25 -32.07
CA GLN A 756 -10.18 -18.46 -32.87
C GLN A 756 -10.10 -18.14 -34.37
N PRO A 757 -9.78 -19.12 -35.22
CA PRO A 757 -9.85 -18.98 -36.68
C PRO A 757 -11.22 -18.50 -37.20
N SER A 758 -12.31 -18.82 -36.48
CA SER A 758 -13.68 -18.36 -36.78
C SER A 758 -13.93 -16.89 -36.45
N GLY A 759 -13.00 -16.23 -35.75
CA GLY A 759 -13.15 -14.88 -35.21
C GLY A 759 -13.85 -14.81 -33.86
N ALA A 760 -14.21 -15.95 -33.24
CA ALA A 760 -14.71 -15.97 -31.86
C ALA A 760 -13.60 -15.57 -30.89
N LYS A 761 -13.92 -14.64 -29.98
CA LYS A 761 -12.98 -14.05 -29.01
C LYS A 761 -13.38 -14.44 -27.60
N LEU A 762 -12.43 -14.93 -26.81
CA LEU A 762 -12.67 -15.35 -25.43
C LEU A 762 -11.54 -14.83 -24.54
N PHE A 763 -11.84 -14.57 -23.27
CA PHE A 763 -10.81 -14.28 -22.27
C PHE A 763 -10.51 -15.52 -21.45
N ALA A 764 -9.27 -15.63 -20.97
CA ALA A 764 -8.90 -16.67 -20.01
C ALA A 764 -9.80 -16.59 -18.77
N ALA A 765 -10.38 -17.73 -18.37
CA ALA A 765 -11.27 -17.79 -17.21
C ALA A 765 -10.53 -17.41 -15.93
N GLY A 766 -11.15 -16.60 -15.06
CA GLY A 766 -10.51 -16.13 -13.82
C GLY A 766 -9.40 -15.09 -14.01
N SER A 767 -9.22 -14.53 -15.23
CA SER A 767 -8.29 -13.43 -15.49
C SER A 767 -8.95 -12.05 -15.34
N LYS A 768 -8.14 -10.98 -15.25
CA LYS A 768 -8.63 -9.60 -15.08
C LYS A 768 -8.59 -8.84 -16.41
N LYS A 769 -9.74 -8.71 -17.07
CA LYS A 769 -9.88 -7.90 -18.30
C LYS A 769 -9.96 -6.40 -18.03
N GLU A 770 -10.73 -6.01 -17.01
CA GLU A 770 -11.01 -4.61 -16.73
C GLU A 770 -9.72 -3.83 -16.40
N ASN A 771 -9.62 -2.60 -16.91
CA ASN A 771 -8.44 -1.72 -16.77
C ASN A 771 -7.17 -2.20 -17.49
N ASN A 772 -7.24 -3.32 -18.20
CA ASN A 772 -6.14 -3.83 -19.01
C ASN A 772 -6.41 -3.62 -20.50
N PHE A 773 -5.34 -3.45 -21.26
CA PHE A 773 -5.38 -3.12 -22.68
C PHE A 773 -4.19 -3.73 -23.43
N HIS A 774 -4.16 -3.58 -24.75
CA HIS A 774 -3.05 -4.00 -25.58
C HIS A 774 -2.54 -2.86 -26.46
N VAL A 775 -1.22 -2.77 -26.67
CA VAL A 775 -0.58 -1.72 -27.48
C VAL A 775 -0.28 -2.27 -28.86
N VAL A 776 -1.00 -1.79 -29.87
CA VAL A 776 -0.85 -2.20 -31.26
C VAL A 776 0.13 -1.28 -31.99
N GLY A 777 1.06 -1.86 -32.75
CA GLY A 777 1.99 -1.12 -33.62
C GLY A 777 3.23 -0.54 -32.92
N GLY A 778 3.63 -1.08 -31.76
CA GLY A 778 4.77 -0.60 -30.97
C GLY A 778 6.11 -1.33 -31.18
N GLU A 779 6.27 -2.19 -32.20
CA GLU A 779 7.51 -2.90 -32.56
C GLU A 779 8.34 -3.42 -31.34
N SER A 780 7.68 -4.13 -30.41
CA SER A 780 8.26 -4.70 -29.17
C SER A 780 8.65 -3.70 -28.06
N GLN A 781 8.35 -2.40 -28.21
CA GLN A 781 8.58 -1.37 -27.19
C GLN A 781 7.43 -1.29 -26.15
N GLY A 782 6.33 -2.01 -26.38
CA GLY A 782 5.17 -2.08 -25.48
C GLY A 782 4.66 -0.68 -25.11
N LEU A 783 4.46 -0.42 -23.82
CA LEU A 783 3.93 0.85 -23.32
C LEU A 783 4.82 2.06 -23.64
N THR A 784 6.15 1.87 -23.73
CA THR A 784 7.10 2.96 -24.03
C THR A 784 6.96 3.51 -25.45
N ALA A 785 6.34 2.75 -26.36
CA ALA A 785 6.02 3.23 -27.70
C ALA A 785 5.10 4.46 -27.65
N LEU A 786 4.27 4.58 -26.61
CA LEU A 786 3.35 5.72 -26.45
C LEU A 786 4.08 7.03 -26.12
N ASP A 787 5.32 6.99 -25.61
CA ASP A 787 6.07 8.18 -25.21
C ASP A 787 6.38 9.09 -26.40
N ALA A 788 6.67 8.50 -27.56
CA ALA A 788 6.93 9.24 -28.79
C ALA A 788 5.65 9.67 -29.54
N ALA A 789 4.47 9.10 -29.19
CA ALA A 789 3.23 9.37 -29.88
C ALA A 789 2.70 10.81 -29.60
N PRO A 790 2.18 11.52 -30.62
CA PRO A 790 1.68 12.89 -30.45
C PRO A 790 0.36 12.99 -29.66
N ALA A 791 -0.39 11.88 -29.60
CA ALA A 791 -1.62 11.70 -28.83
C ALA A 791 -1.80 10.20 -28.52
N ILE A 792 -2.60 9.89 -27.51
CA ILE A 792 -3.00 8.51 -27.20
C ILE A 792 -4.31 8.22 -27.92
N VAL A 793 -4.30 7.23 -28.80
CA VAL A 793 -5.50 6.80 -29.54
C VAL A 793 -5.96 5.45 -28.98
N ILE A 794 -7.24 5.34 -28.64
CA ILE A 794 -7.83 4.14 -28.03
C ILE A 794 -8.99 3.66 -28.91
N ALA A 795 -9.00 2.38 -29.25
CA ALA A 795 -10.04 1.72 -30.03
C ALA A 795 -10.60 0.50 -29.30
N GLU A 796 -11.81 0.09 -29.68
CA GLU A 796 -12.52 -1.02 -29.05
C GLU A 796 -11.82 -2.37 -29.29
N GLY A 797 -11.55 -2.74 -30.54
CA GLY A 797 -10.97 -4.05 -30.89
C GLY A 797 -9.58 -3.99 -31.53
N TYR A 798 -8.87 -5.12 -31.52
CA TYR A 798 -7.53 -5.26 -32.12
C TYR A 798 -7.49 -4.87 -33.60
N ALA A 799 -8.42 -5.35 -34.43
CA ALA A 799 -8.42 -5.06 -35.88
C ALA A 799 -8.60 -3.56 -36.17
N THR A 800 -9.48 -2.90 -35.42
CA THR A 800 -9.70 -1.45 -35.48
C THR A 800 -8.45 -0.69 -35.02
N ALA A 801 -7.85 -1.09 -33.90
CA ALA A 801 -6.60 -0.51 -33.40
C ALA A 801 -5.44 -0.67 -34.39
N ASP A 802 -5.29 -1.83 -35.03
CA ASP A 802 -4.26 -2.07 -36.04
C ASP A 802 -4.48 -1.21 -37.29
N THR A 803 -5.73 -1.13 -37.78
CA THR A 803 -6.08 -0.24 -38.90
C THR A 803 -5.73 1.22 -38.60
N LEU A 804 -6.05 1.70 -37.41
CA LEU A 804 -5.72 3.05 -36.97
C LEU A 804 -4.20 3.25 -36.87
N SER A 805 -3.49 2.27 -36.31
CA SER A 805 -2.02 2.31 -36.23
C SER A 805 -1.37 2.37 -37.61
N GLN A 806 -1.87 1.59 -38.58
CA GLN A 806 -1.42 1.64 -39.97
C GLN A 806 -1.69 3.01 -40.63
N ALA A 807 -2.88 3.58 -40.42
CA ALA A 807 -3.24 4.88 -41.00
C ALA A 807 -2.45 6.06 -40.40
N LEU A 808 -2.11 5.97 -39.11
CA LEU A 808 -1.47 7.03 -38.33
C LEU A 808 0.06 6.90 -38.24
N ASN A 809 0.60 5.70 -38.44
CA ASN A 809 2.02 5.35 -38.33
C ASN A 809 2.63 5.58 -36.93
N TYR A 810 1.86 5.30 -35.87
CA TYR A 810 2.31 5.28 -34.47
C TYR A 810 1.38 4.37 -33.63
N PRO A 811 1.72 4.03 -32.36
CA PRO A 811 0.99 3.01 -31.61
C PRO A 811 -0.43 3.44 -31.19
N VAL A 812 -1.33 2.45 -31.13
CA VAL A 812 -2.75 2.60 -30.78
C VAL A 812 -3.14 1.56 -29.74
N ILE A 813 -4.05 1.91 -28.83
CA ILE A 813 -4.51 1.03 -27.75
C ILE A 813 -5.77 0.27 -28.20
N ALA A 814 -5.79 -1.05 -27.97
CA ALA A 814 -6.99 -1.87 -28.04
C ALA A 814 -7.54 -2.11 -26.62
N ALA A 815 -8.76 -1.65 -26.35
CA ALA A 815 -9.45 -1.78 -25.07
C ALA A 815 -10.29 -3.07 -24.94
N PHE A 816 -10.32 -3.88 -25.99
CA PHE A 816 -11.05 -5.15 -26.16
C PHE A 816 -12.57 -5.08 -26.33
N ASP A 817 -13.27 -4.19 -25.62
CA ASP A 817 -14.71 -3.94 -25.76
C ASP A 817 -15.11 -2.54 -25.26
N SER A 818 -16.28 -2.08 -25.71
CA SER A 818 -16.84 -0.77 -25.37
C SER A 818 -17.00 -0.53 -23.87
N GLY A 819 -17.26 -1.58 -23.07
CA GLY A 819 -17.38 -1.46 -21.63
C GLY A 819 -16.06 -1.13 -20.92
N ASN A 820 -14.93 -1.42 -21.54
CA ASN A 820 -13.60 -1.19 -20.99
C ASN A 820 -12.97 0.14 -21.45
N LEU A 821 -13.52 0.78 -22.50
CA LEU A 821 -13.02 2.06 -23.04
C LEU A 821 -12.89 3.16 -21.96
N PRO A 822 -13.91 3.45 -21.12
CA PRO A 822 -13.79 4.52 -20.12
C PRO A 822 -12.69 4.25 -19.08
N LYS A 823 -12.56 3.00 -18.65
CA LYS A 823 -11.60 2.56 -17.63
C LYS A 823 -10.16 2.74 -18.12
N VAL A 824 -9.88 2.23 -19.32
CA VAL A 824 -8.56 2.33 -19.96
C VAL A 824 -8.19 3.78 -20.27
N ALA A 825 -9.15 4.59 -20.72
CA ALA A 825 -8.92 6.01 -20.99
C ALA A 825 -8.50 6.77 -19.72
N GLN A 826 -9.19 6.56 -18.60
CA GLN A 826 -8.88 7.21 -17.32
C GLN A 826 -7.48 6.84 -16.81
N ASP A 827 -7.12 5.55 -16.82
CA ASP A 827 -5.81 5.10 -16.34
C ASP A 827 -4.67 5.68 -17.20
N LEU A 828 -4.84 5.71 -18.52
CA LEU A 828 -3.86 6.31 -19.43
C LEU A 828 -3.79 7.84 -19.31
N HIS A 829 -4.90 8.52 -19.04
CA HIS A 829 -4.91 9.97 -18.79
C HIS A 829 -4.13 10.31 -17.52
N HIS A 830 -4.31 9.53 -16.45
CA HIS A 830 -3.57 9.72 -15.21
C HIS A 830 -2.06 9.53 -15.40
N ARG A 831 -1.65 8.52 -16.19
CA ARG A 831 -0.22 8.28 -16.49
C ARG A 831 0.37 9.31 -17.45
N TYR A 832 -0.41 9.82 -18.40
CA TYR A 832 0.04 10.77 -19.43
C TYR A 832 -0.81 12.05 -19.41
N PRO A 833 -0.79 12.85 -18.33
CA PRO A 833 -1.69 14.00 -18.14
C PRO A 833 -1.47 15.12 -19.18
N HIS A 834 -0.33 15.12 -19.86
CA HIS A 834 0.03 16.10 -20.88
C HIS A 834 -0.25 15.65 -22.31
N LYS A 835 -0.66 14.40 -22.53
CA LYS A 835 -0.95 13.86 -23.86
C LYS A 835 -2.45 13.91 -24.13
N PRO A 836 -2.89 14.54 -25.24
CA PRO A 836 -4.28 14.47 -25.67
C PRO A 836 -4.73 13.02 -25.91
N ILE A 837 -6.00 12.73 -25.60
CA ILE A 837 -6.60 11.40 -25.81
C ILE A 837 -7.69 11.47 -26.88
N VAL A 838 -7.66 10.50 -27.81
CA VAL A 838 -8.66 10.28 -28.85
C VAL A 838 -9.28 8.89 -28.69
N ILE A 839 -10.61 8.84 -28.61
CA ILE A 839 -11.36 7.59 -28.54
C ILE A 839 -11.98 7.31 -29.91
N ALA A 840 -11.53 6.26 -30.59
CA ALA A 840 -12.09 5.78 -31.84
C ALA A 840 -13.15 4.71 -31.53
N GLY A 841 -14.41 5.10 -31.55
CA GLY A 841 -15.55 4.23 -31.23
C GLY A 841 -16.23 3.65 -32.48
N ASP A 842 -16.91 2.52 -32.28
CA ASP A 842 -17.76 1.90 -33.29
C ASP A 842 -19.13 2.59 -33.35
N ASP A 843 -19.72 2.73 -34.55
CA ASP A 843 -21.05 3.35 -34.78
C ASP A 843 -22.08 2.28 -35.16
N ASP A 844 -22.58 1.56 -34.16
CA ASP A 844 -23.51 0.43 -34.29
C ASP A 844 -24.97 0.84 -34.58
N ASN A 845 -25.19 1.61 -35.64
CA ASN A 845 -26.53 2.13 -36.00
C ASN A 845 -27.60 1.03 -36.16
N HIS A 846 -27.19 -0.20 -36.49
CA HIS A 846 -28.11 -1.34 -36.57
C HIS A 846 -28.66 -1.77 -35.19
N LEU A 847 -27.89 -1.64 -34.11
CA LEU A 847 -28.35 -1.92 -32.74
C LEU A 847 -29.27 -0.82 -32.22
N GLU A 848 -29.03 0.42 -32.63
CA GLU A 848 -29.90 1.54 -32.29
C GLU A 848 -31.31 1.34 -32.88
N SER A 849 -31.38 0.86 -34.13
CA SER A 849 -32.65 0.56 -34.81
C SER A 849 -33.44 -0.61 -34.20
N THR A 850 -32.78 -1.52 -33.46
CA THR A 850 -33.40 -2.77 -32.97
C THR A 850 -33.58 -2.81 -31.45
N LEU A 851 -32.66 -2.21 -30.69
CA LEU A 851 -32.62 -2.19 -29.22
C LEU A 851 -32.78 -0.78 -28.63
N GLY A 852 -32.81 0.26 -29.47
CA GLY A 852 -32.95 1.65 -29.04
C GLY A 852 -31.70 2.24 -28.37
N LYS A 853 -30.53 1.60 -28.52
CA LYS A 853 -29.24 2.01 -27.93
C LYS A 853 -28.08 1.75 -28.88
N ASN A 854 -27.03 2.57 -28.78
CA ASN A 854 -25.77 2.40 -29.53
C ASN A 854 -24.60 2.31 -28.54
N PRO A 855 -24.31 1.11 -27.98
CA PRO A 855 -23.36 0.97 -26.88
C PRO A 855 -21.93 1.42 -27.22
N GLY A 856 -21.44 1.12 -28.42
CA GLY A 856 -20.09 1.52 -28.86
C GLY A 856 -19.94 3.05 -28.87
N LYS A 857 -20.92 3.75 -29.44
CA LYS A 857 -20.96 5.21 -29.50
C LYS A 857 -21.13 5.87 -28.13
N GLU A 858 -22.09 5.39 -27.34
CA GLU A 858 -22.37 5.91 -26.00
C GLU A 858 -21.13 5.80 -25.11
N LYS A 859 -20.46 4.65 -25.12
CA LYS A 859 -19.27 4.41 -24.28
C LYS A 859 -18.03 5.16 -24.76
N ALA A 860 -17.86 5.34 -26.06
CA ALA A 860 -16.76 6.16 -26.60
C ALA A 860 -16.92 7.64 -26.23
N LEU A 861 -18.16 8.17 -26.26
CA LEU A 861 -18.45 9.54 -25.80
C LEU A 861 -18.24 9.69 -24.29
N GLU A 862 -18.70 8.72 -23.49
CA GLU A 862 -18.46 8.69 -22.05
C GLU A 862 -16.95 8.69 -21.74
N ALA A 863 -16.18 7.82 -22.39
CA ALA A 863 -14.73 7.74 -22.20
C ALA A 863 -14.02 9.06 -22.54
N ALA A 864 -14.38 9.70 -23.65
CA ALA A 864 -13.82 10.98 -24.05
C ALA A 864 -14.15 12.10 -23.04
N SER A 865 -15.39 12.13 -22.54
CA SER A 865 -15.81 13.13 -21.54
C SER A 865 -15.08 13.00 -20.20
N LEU A 866 -14.66 11.80 -19.81
CA LEU A 866 -14.01 11.56 -18.52
C LEU A 866 -12.54 12.03 -18.47
N VAL A 867 -11.94 12.30 -19.63
CA VAL A 867 -10.50 12.58 -19.77
C VAL A 867 -10.22 13.86 -20.57
N ASP A 868 -11.24 14.70 -20.74
CA ASP A 868 -11.21 15.88 -21.62
C ASP A 868 -10.67 15.56 -23.04
N GLY A 869 -11.00 14.35 -23.53
CA GLY A 869 -10.59 13.82 -24.82
C GLY A 869 -11.60 14.06 -25.94
N VAL A 870 -11.34 13.47 -27.11
CA VAL A 870 -12.22 13.59 -28.28
C VAL A 870 -12.65 12.21 -28.79
N ALA A 871 -13.96 12.00 -28.94
CA ALA A 871 -14.49 10.81 -29.57
C ALA A 871 -14.63 11.01 -31.10
N VAL A 872 -14.26 9.99 -31.88
CA VAL A 872 -14.34 9.98 -33.34
C VAL A 872 -15.01 8.68 -33.80
N PHE A 873 -15.87 8.79 -34.80
CA PHE A 873 -16.67 7.69 -35.35
C PHE A 873 -16.48 7.59 -36.87
N PRO A 874 -16.54 6.38 -37.45
CA PRO A 874 -16.32 6.20 -38.89
C PRO A 874 -17.46 6.80 -39.70
N VAL A 875 -17.12 7.62 -40.69
CA VAL A 875 -18.07 8.15 -41.68
C VAL A 875 -17.87 7.41 -43.01
N PHE A 876 -18.88 6.65 -43.42
CA PHE A 876 -18.89 5.84 -44.64
C PHE A 876 -19.41 6.62 -45.86
N ALA A 877 -19.22 6.07 -47.07
CA ALA A 877 -19.84 6.65 -48.26
C ALA A 877 -21.38 6.52 -48.19
N PRO A 878 -22.14 7.42 -48.88
CA PRO A 878 -23.59 7.45 -48.78
C PRO A 878 -24.25 6.08 -49.01
N GLY A 879 -25.03 5.62 -48.03
CA GLY A 879 -25.78 4.36 -48.09
C GLY A 879 -24.98 3.09 -47.79
N GLU A 880 -23.67 3.14 -47.61
CA GLU A 880 -22.86 1.94 -47.32
C GLU A 880 -23.11 1.39 -45.90
N GLN A 881 -23.30 2.28 -44.92
CA GLN A 881 -23.54 1.89 -43.53
C GLN A 881 -24.79 1.01 -43.41
N ASP A 882 -25.89 1.40 -44.05
CA ASP A 882 -27.15 0.66 -44.01
C ASP A 882 -27.13 -0.59 -44.91
N SER A 883 -26.62 -0.46 -46.14
CA SER A 883 -26.68 -1.53 -47.15
C SER A 883 -25.69 -2.66 -46.88
N LYS A 884 -24.50 -2.35 -46.34
CA LYS A 884 -23.43 -3.31 -46.06
C LYS A 884 -23.25 -3.61 -44.57
N LYS A 885 -24.00 -2.93 -43.69
CA LYS A 885 -23.92 -3.04 -42.22
C LYS A 885 -22.52 -2.78 -41.67
N LEU A 886 -21.84 -1.76 -42.22
CA LEU A 886 -20.52 -1.36 -41.74
C LEU A 886 -20.65 -0.51 -40.47
N ASN A 887 -19.75 -0.66 -39.51
CA ASN A 887 -19.86 0.04 -38.23
C ASN A 887 -18.51 0.52 -37.62
N ASP A 888 -17.37 -0.02 -38.05
CA ASP A 888 -16.06 0.30 -37.45
C ASP A 888 -15.06 0.90 -38.48
N PHE A 889 -13.91 1.39 -37.99
CA PHE A 889 -12.85 1.94 -38.86
C PHE A 889 -12.14 0.87 -39.69
N ASN A 890 -12.16 -0.41 -39.27
CA ASN A 890 -11.58 -1.51 -40.03
C ASN A 890 -12.42 -1.80 -41.29
N ASP A 891 -13.74 -1.70 -41.19
CA ASP A 891 -14.70 -1.78 -42.29
C ASP A 891 -14.58 -0.56 -43.21
N LEU A 892 -14.34 0.64 -42.67
CA LEU A 892 -14.07 1.84 -43.47
C LEU A 892 -12.81 1.66 -44.31
N ALA A 893 -11.75 1.05 -43.76
CA ALA A 893 -10.51 0.82 -44.48
C ALA A 893 -10.63 -0.26 -45.56
N ASN A 894 -11.35 -1.36 -45.28
CA ASN A 894 -11.27 -2.57 -46.09
C ASN A 894 -12.53 -2.86 -46.95
N LYS A 895 -13.70 -2.32 -46.59
CA LYS A 895 -15.00 -2.64 -47.24
C LYS A 895 -15.72 -1.44 -47.86
N SER A 896 -15.40 -0.22 -47.41
CA SER A 896 -15.90 1.01 -48.01
C SER A 896 -15.12 1.38 -49.26
N ALA A 897 -15.78 2.04 -50.21
CA ALA A 897 -15.09 2.64 -51.36
C ALA A 897 -14.08 3.76 -50.98
N LEU A 898 -14.14 4.27 -49.73
CA LEU A 898 -13.28 5.36 -49.26
C LEU A 898 -11.88 4.91 -48.80
N GLY A 899 -11.74 3.66 -48.36
CA GLY A 899 -10.47 3.03 -48.00
C GLY A 899 -9.71 3.64 -46.82
N ILE A 900 -8.48 3.15 -46.58
CA ILE A 900 -7.63 3.54 -45.44
C ILE A 900 -7.27 5.04 -45.43
N GLU A 901 -7.21 5.69 -46.60
CA GLU A 901 -6.98 7.13 -46.70
C GLU A 901 -8.11 7.96 -46.07
N ALA A 902 -9.33 7.42 -45.99
CA ALA A 902 -10.42 8.06 -45.25
C ALA A 902 -10.22 7.96 -43.74
N VAL A 903 -9.72 6.84 -43.23
CA VAL A 903 -9.36 6.69 -41.81
C VAL A 903 -8.31 7.72 -41.43
N LYS A 904 -7.23 7.84 -42.22
CA LYS A 904 -6.16 8.84 -42.01
C LYS A 904 -6.71 10.26 -42.00
N ARG A 905 -7.60 10.61 -42.93
CA ARG A 905 -8.22 11.95 -42.97
C ARG A 905 -9.12 12.22 -41.77
N GLN A 906 -9.94 11.25 -41.36
CA GLN A 906 -10.93 11.44 -40.28
C GLN A 906 -10.26 11.50 -38.91
N VAL A 907 -9.31 10.60 -38.61
CA VAL A 907 -8.68 10.53 -37.29
C VAL A 907 -7.40 11.36 -37.22
N GLY A 908 -6.55 11.31 -38.26
CA GLY A 908 -5.28 12.05 -38.28
C GLY A 908 -5.47 13.56 -38.17
N SER A 909 -6.48 14.13 -38.85
CA SER A 909 -6.79 15.57 -38.75
C SER A 909 -7.20 16.00 -37.34
N VAL A 910 -7.88 15.12 -36.59
CA VAL A 910 -8.27 15.39 -35.19
C VAL A 910 -7.04 15.38 -34.30
N VAL A 911 -6.17 14.39 -34.45
CA VAL A 911 -4.92 14.27 -33.70
C VAL A 911 -4.02 15.50 -33.92
N GLU A 912 -3.80 15.90 -35.17
CA GLU A 912 -2.97 17.07 -35.49
C GLU A 912 -3.49 18.34 -34.82
N LYS A 913 -4.81 18.55 -34.86
CA LYS A 913 -5.46 19.73 -34.27
C LYS A 913 -5.29 19.77 -32.75
N ILE A 914 -5.57 18.67 -32.04
CA ILE A 914 -5.50 18.63 -30.58
C ILE A 914 -4.05 18.69 -30.08
N SER A 915 -3.09 18.07 -30.78
CA SER A 915 -1.68 18.11 -30.41
C SER A 915 -1.08 19.51 -30.60
N GLN A 916 -1.52 20.28 -31.60
CA GLN A 916 -1.11 21.68 -31.77
C GLN A 916 -1.66 22.57 -30.64
N GLN A 917 -2.94 22.39 -30.29
CA GLN A 917 -3.57 23.15 -29.20
C GLN A 917 -2.89 22.89 -27.86
N ALA A 918 -2.62 21.61 -27.52
CA ALA A 918 -1.92 21.24 -26.29
C ALA A 918 -0.50 21.83 -26.19
N LYS A 919 0.24 21.88 -27.32
CA LYS A 919 1.57 22.53 -27.37
C LYS A 919 1.48 24.04 -27.12
N GLN A 920 0.46 24.70 -27.66
CA GLN A 920 0.24 26.13 -27.47
C GLN A 920 -0.14 26.46 -26.02
N ASP A 921 -1.00 25.65 -25.40
CA ASP A 921 -1.40 25.81 -23.99
C ASP A 921 -0.23 25.56 -23.03
N SER A 922 0.64 24.60 -23.34
CA SER A 922 1.87 24.34 -22.57
C SER A 922 2.86 25.52 -22.67
N LEU A 923 3.04 26.09 -23.87
CA LEU A 923 3.86 27.29 -24.09
C LEU A 923 3.32 28.51 -23.36
N LEU A 924 2.00 28.68 -23.28
CA LEU A 924 1.34 29.76 -22.54
C LEU A 924 1.51 29.60 -21.02
N LYS A 925 1.46 28.37 -20.50
CA LYS A 925 1.72 28.08 -19.07
C LYS A 925 3.19 28.33 -18.67
N LEU A 926 4.14 28.12 -19.57
CA LEU A 926 5.56 28.46 -19.38
C LEU A 926 5.87 29.96 -19.47
N GLN A 927 4.97 30.76 -20.08
CA GLN A 927 5.12 32.22 -20.24
C GLN A 927 4.42 33.03 -19.15
N VAL A 928 3.81 32.41 -18.14
CA VAL A 928 3.29 33.13 -16.98
C VAL A 928 4.47 33.75 -16.22
N PRO A 929 4.58 35.09 -16.10
CA PRO A 929 5.65 35.72 -15.35
C PRO A 929 5.53 35.33 -13.88
N ILE A 930 6.60 34.79 -13.31
CA ILE A 930 6.78 34.72 -11.86
C ILE A 930 6.81 36.16 -11.37
N GLU A 931 5.68 36.68 -10.86
CA GLU A 931 5.66 37.99 -10.21
C GLU A 931 6.54 37.97 -8.95
N PRO A 932 7.27 39.06 -8.65
CA PRO A 932 8.46 38.99 -7.82
C PRO A 932 8.11 39.25 -6.35
N LYS A 933 8.24 38.20 -5.52
CA LYS A 933 8.42 38.29 -4.05
C LYS A 933 9.64 39.14 -3.61
N GLN A 934 10.37 39.75 -4.54
CA GLN A 934 11.52 40.63 -4.27
C GLN A 934 11.15 42.09 -3.94
N GLN A 935 9.90 42.53 -4.12
CA GLN A 935 9.48 43.89 -3.70
C GLN A 935 9.08 43.98 -2.23
N GLU A 936 8.51 42.91 -1.63
CA GLU A 936 8.24 42.86 -0.18
C GLU A 936 9.53 42.83 0.67
N ILE A 937 10.60 42.22 0.16
CA ILE A 937 11.90 42.16 0.85
C ILE A 937 12.60 43.53 0.83
N LYS A 938 12.36 44.37 -0.19
CA LYS A 938 12.90 45.74 -0.25
C LYS A 938 12.13 46.73 0.66
N GLN A 939 10.82 46.57 0.83
CA GLN A 939 10.05 47.40 1.75
C GLN A 939 10.30 47.03 3.23
N LYS A 940 10.48 45.74 3.56
CA LYS A 940 10.84 45.32 4.93
C LYS A 940 12.25 45.73 5.38
N ARG A 941 13.20 45.93 4.46
CA ARG A 941 14.55 46.45 4.77
C ARG A 941 14.66 47.97 4.89
N ALA A 942 13.61 48.72 4.52
CA ALA A 942 13.57 50.17 4.68
C ALA A 942 12.89 50.63 6.00
N LEU A 943 12.29 49.71 6.76
CA LEU A 943 11.71 49.98 8.09
C LEU A 943 12.62 49.60 9.27
N ILE A 944 13.82 49.07 9.02
CA ILE A 944 14.84 48.74 10.02
C ILE A 944 16.17 49.46 9.69
N ARG A 945 16.08 50.77 9.43
CA ARG A 945 17.23 51.68 9.48
C ARG A 945 16.83 52.99 10.14
#